data_AF-A0A6J2AI62-F1
#
_entry.id   AF-A0A6J2AI62-F1
#
_cell.length_a   1.000
_cell.length_b   1.000
_cell.length_c   1.000
_cell.angle_alpha   90.00
_cell.angle_beta   90.00
_cell.angle_gamma   90.00
#
_symmetry.space_group_name_H-M   'P 1'
#
loop_
_entity.id
_entity.type
_entity.pdbx_description
1 polymer ?
#
loop_
_entity_poly.entity_id
_entity_poly.type
_entity_poly.pdbx_seq_one_letter_code
_entity_poly.pdbx_strand_id
1 'polypeptide(L)'
;LLDAPDSGPGPAQGAWERLLLRAALRRAECLTQCGVQRLGPGGAARLRVGSALRDAFRRREPYNYLQRAYYQLKKLDLAAAAAHTFFVANPTHLQMREDMAKYRRMSRVRPQSFRDLETPPYWAAYDDGLELLGRQEAGLALPRLEEALQESLAQVESCRAGCEGPEEQQREEEEEEGTGGQGGLYETIAGHWIRVLQCRQRCVGDTATRPGRSFPVPDFLPSQLRRLHEAHAQVGNLSQAMENVLSVLLFYPEDEAAKKALNQYQAQLGEPRPGLGPREDIRQFILRSLGEKRQLYYAMEHLGTSFKDPDSWTPAAVIPEALREKLREDQEKRPWDHEPPQPKPLTHWKDVLLLEGVTLTQDARQLNGSERAVLDGLLTPAECGLLLQLAKDAAEAGARSGYRGRRSPHTPHERFEGLTVLKAAQLARAGAVGSQGAKLLLEVSERVRTLTQAYFSPERPLHLSFTHLVCRSAIEGEQEQRMDLSHPVHADNCVLDPDTGECWREPPAYTYRDYSGLLYLNDDFHGGDLFFTEPNALTVTAQVRPRCGRLVAFSSGGENPHGVWAVTRGRRCALALWHTWAPEHREQEWTEAKELLKEPEEEEEEEEEEEETPSRDPSPEPPSRRLQRVQDRVGKPPRVREEL
;
A
#
# COMPACT_ATOMS: atom_id res chain seq x y z
N LEU A 1 -13.70 29.03 71.51
CA LEU A 1 -13.59 30.50 71.43
C LEU A 1 -12.09 30.81 71.31
N LEU A 2 -11.58 30.67 70.09
CA LEU A 2 -11.07 31.77 69.23
C LEU A 2 -9.68 32.23 69.69
N ASP A 3 -8.62 31.77 68.99
CA ASP A 3 -7.94 32.60 67.99
C ASP A 3 -6.87 31.81 67.22
N ALA A 4 -6.83 32.08 65.91
CA ALA A 4 -6.00 31.43 64.91
C ALA A 4 -4.57 32.03 64.83
N PRO A 5 -3.57 31.27 64.34
CA PRO A 5 -2.42 31.85 63.68
C PRO A 5 -2.59 31.73 62.15
N ASP A 6 -2.86 32.88 61.56
CA ASP A 6 -2.30 33.37 60.28
C ASP A 6 -2.01 32.32 59.19
N SER A 7 -3.04 32.04 58.38
CA SER A 7 -2.86 31.46 57.06
C SER A 7 -2.25 32.52 56.13
N GLY A 8 -0.92 32.46 55.95
CA GLY A 8 -0.24 33.22 54.91
C GLY A 8 -0.88 33.00 53.54
N PRO A 9 -0.77 33.96 52.60
CA PRO A 9 -1.43 33.85 51.30
C PRO A 9 -0.85 32.65 50.56
N GLY A 10 -1.70 31.64 50.30
CA GLY A 10 -1.39 30.56 49.37
C GLY A 10 -0.95 31.13 48.01
N PRO A 11 -0.17 30.39 47.21
CA PRO A 11 0.29 30.87 45.91
C PRO A 11 -0.92 31.37 45.12
N ALA A 12 -0.89 32.66 44.76
CA ALA A 12 -2.00 33.34 44.14
C ALA A 12 -2.49 32.56 42.91
N GLN A 13 -3.74 32.06 42.98
CA GLN A 13 -4.46 31.56 41.81
C GLN A 13 -4.32 32.59 40.67
N GLY A 14 -3.74 32.19 39.53
CA GLY A 14 -3.48 33.06 38.38
C GLY A 14 -2.03 33.49 38.13
N ALA A 15 -1.06 33.13 38.98
CA ALA A 15 0.36 33.45 38.72
C ALA A 15 0.90 32.75 37.44
N TRP A 16 0.49 31.52 37.19
CA TRP A 16 0.91 30.74 36.01
C TRP A 16 0.31 31.27 34.70
N GLU A 17 -0.94 31.73 34.72
CA GLU A 17 -1.63 32.28 33.55
C GLU A 17 -0.92 33.53 33.03
N ARG A 18 -0.51 34.42 33.95
CA ARG A 18 0.26 35.62 33.62
C ARG A 18 1.62 35.27 33.02
N LEU A 19 2.29 34.23 33.52
CA LEU A 19 3.57 33.77 32.98
C LEU A 19 3.40 33.18 31.58
N LEU A 20 2.36 32.37 31.37
CA LEU A 20 2.01 31.78 30.07
C LEU A 20 1.69 32.86 29.03
N LEU A 21 0.78 33.79 29.36
CA LEU A 21 0.41 34.90 28.49
C LEU A 21 1.61 35.79 28.15
N ARG A 22 2.48 36.08 29.15
CA ARG A 22 3.71 36.85 28.91
C ARG A 22 4.66 36.14 27.96
N ALA A 23 4.83 34.83 28.10
CA ALA A 23 5.67 34.04 27.21
C ALA A 23 5.10 34.03 25.77
N ALA A 24 3.78 33.83 25.63
CA ALA A 24 3.09 33.85 24.35
C ALA A 24 3.22 35.21 23.64
N LEU A 25 2.97 36.32 24.35
CA LEU A 25 3.09 37.67 23.80
C LEU A 25 4.53 38.02 23.40
N ARG A 26 5.52 37.67 24.23
CA ARG A 26 6.94 37.84 23.89
C ARG A 26 7.34 37.07 22.63
N ARG A 27 6.84 35.84 22.50
CA ARG A 27 7.09 35.02 21.31
C ARG A 27 6.45 35.62 20.07
N ALA A 28 5.19 36.06 20.16
CA ALA A 28 4.48 36.72 19.06
C ALA A 28 5.17 38.01 18.61
N GLU A 29 5.65 38.81 19.56
CA GLU A 29 6.45 40.01 19.28
C GLU A 29 7.77 39.66 18.58
N CYS A 30 8.49 38.65 19.08
CA CYS A 30 9.73 38.17 18.47
C CYS A 30 9.51 37.68 17.02
N LEU A 31 8.48 36.86 16.78
CA LEU A 31 8.13 36.38 15.44
C LEU A 31 7.77 37.54 14.50
N THR A 32 7.05 38.54 15.00
CA THR A 32 6.71 39.74 14.23
C THR A 32 7.96 40.52 13.84
N GLN A 33 8.87 40.76 14.80
CA GLN A 33 10.13 41.46 14.53
C GLN A 33 11.03 40.68 13.57
N CYS A 34 11.19 39.37 13.76
CA CYS A 34 11.95 38.52 12.86
C CYS A 34 11.36 38.50 11.45
N GLY A 35 10.03 38.40 11.34
CA GLY A 35 9.32 38.45 10.05
C GLY A 35 9.57 39.77 9.31
N VAL A 36 9.49 40.91 10.01
CA VAL A 36 9.79 42.23 9.43
C VAL A 36 11.24 42.35 9.01
N GLN A 37 12.19 41.85 9.81
CA GLN A 37 13.62 41.90 9.49
C GLN A 37 14.00 41.04 8.29
N ARG A 38 13.41 39.84 8.17
CA ARG A 38 13.75 38.87 7.12
C ARG A 38 12.98 39.06 5.83
N LEU A 39 11.70 39.41 5.92
CA LEU A 39 10.77 39.47 4.78
C LEU A 39 10.32 40.90 4.44
N GLY A 40 10.69 41.88 5.25
CA GLY A 40 10.23 43.26 5.14
C GLY A 40 8.84 43.49 5.76
N PRO A 41 8.42 44.76 5.94
CA PRO A 41 7.10 45.10 6.47
C PRO A 41 5.97 44.49 5.62
N GLY A 42 5.13 43.67 6.24
CA GLY A 42 4.02 42.98 5.56
C GLY A 42 4.44 41.82 4.64
N GLY A 43 5.73 41.47 4.55
CA GLY A 43 6.23 40.39 3.70
C GLY A 43 5.64 39.02 4.05
N ALA A 44 5.50 38.73 5.35
CA ALA A 44 4.88 37.49 5.83
C ALA A 44 3.40 37.32 5.44
N ALA A 45 2.69 38.41 5.15
CA ALA A 45 1.30 38.37 4.66
C ALA A 45 1.24 38.34 3.12
N ARG A 46 2.13 39.08 2.44
CA ARG A 46 2.18 39.18 0.98
C ARG A 46 2.69 37.92 0.28
N LEU A 47 3.54 37.15 0.97
CA LEU A 47 4.14 35.92 0.43
C LEU A 47 3.36 34.65 0.83
N ARG A 48 2.16 34.78 1.41
CA ARG A 48 1.34 33.60 1.72
C ARG A 48 0.85 32.95 0.43
N VAL A 49 1.20 31.68 0.30
CA VAL A 49 0.76 30.82 -0.80
C VAL A 49 -0.47 30.05 -0.34
N GLY A 50 -1.57 30.10 -1.08
CA GLY A 50 -2.77 29.31 -0.75
C GLY A 50 -2.53 27.80 -0.80
N SER A 51 -3.36 27.03 -0.08
CA SER A 51 -3.28 25.56 0.02
C SER A 51 -3.21 24.87 -1.34
N ALA A 52 -4.12 25.22 -2.26
CA ALA A 52 -4.17 24.66 -3.61
C ALA A 52 -2.85 24.78 -4.38
N LEU A 53 -2.14 25.92 -4.24
CA LEU A 53 -0.85 26.11 -4.91
C LEU A 53 0.25 25.30 -4.22
N ARG A 54 0.25 25.21 -2.88
CA ARG A 54 1.19 24.31 -2.16
C ARG A 54 0.99 22.86 -2.57
N ASP A 55 -0.26 22.42 -2.70
CA ASP A 55 -0.59 21.05 -3.09
C ASP A 55 -0.20 20.75 -4.53
N ALA A 56 -0.37 21.70 -5.46
CA ALA A 56 0.10 21.56 -6.83
C ALA A 56 1.63 21.35 -6.91
N PHE A 57 2.41 22.06 -6.09
CA PHE A 57 3.87 21.87 -6.01
C PHE A 57 4.25 20.57 -5.30
N ARG A 58 3.54 20.17 -4.22
CA ARG A 58 3.74 18.87 -3.56
C ARG A 58 3.48 17.69 -4.51
N ARG A 59 2.44 17.79 -5.34
CA ARG A 59 2.12 16.83 -6.42
C ARG A 59 2.98 17.01 -7.66
N ARG A 60 3.92 17.97 -7.66
CA ARG A 60 4.87 18.23 -8.75
C ARG A 60 4.18 18.56 -10.09
N GLU A 61 2.95 19.07 -10.07
CA GLU A 61 2.15 19.39 -11.27
C GLU A 61 2.89 20.22 -12.33
N PRO A 62 3.72 21.23 -11.99
CA PRO A 62 4.48 21.99 -12.98
C PRO A 62 5.35 21.11 -13.90
N TYR A 63 5.86 19.99 -13.39
CA TYR A 63 6.71 19.07 -14.14
C TYR A 63 5.96 18.29 -15.23
N ASN A 64 4.66 18.07 -15.05
CA ASN A 64 3.78 17.49 -16.07
C ASN A 64 3.67 18.40 -17.31
N TYR A 65 3.69 19.72 -17.11
CA TYR A 65 3.71 20.69 -18.21
C TYR A 65 5.12 20.88 -18.78
N LEU A 66 6.13 20.96 -17.91
CA LEU A 66 7.53 21.17 -18.32
C LEU A 66 8.04 20.04 -19.22
N GLN A 67 7.69 18.77 -18.95
CA GLN A 67 8.13 17.66 -19.79
C GLN A 67 7.65 17.83 -21.25
N ARG A 68 6.40 18.27 -21.44
CA ARG A 68 5.81 18.48 -22.77
C ARG A 68 6.51 19.64 -23.49
N ALA A 69 6.80 20.72 -22.78
CA ALA A 69 7.53 21.86 -23.33
C ALA A 69 8.95 21.44 -23.76
N TYR A 70 9.68 20.71 -22.92
CA TYR A 70 11.02 20.22 -23.26
C TYR A 70 11.00 19.25 -24.44
N TYR A 71 9.98 18.40 -24.52
CA TYR A 71 9.80 17.50 -25.66
C TYR A 71 9.62 18.27 -26.98
N GLN A 72 8.75 19.29 -26.99
CA GLN A 72 8.53 20.15 -28.17
C GLN A 72 9.82 20.91 -28.58
N LEU A 73 10.63 21.30 -27.60
CA LEU A 73 11.94 21.93 -27.83
C LEU A 73 13.05 20.94 -28.19
N LYS A 74 12.75 19.65 -28.34
CA LYS A 74 13.71 18.56 -28.61
C LYS A 74 14.81 18.42 -27.54
N LYS A 75 14.56 18.92 -26.32
CA LYS A 75 15.45 18.78 -25.15
C LYS A 75 15.07 17.51 -24.38
N LEU A 76 15.33 16.35 -24.99
CA LEU A 76 14.80 15.07 -24.51
C LEU A 76 15.30 14.69 -23.11
N ASP A 77 16.54 15.05 -22.74
CA ASP A 77 17.06 14.77 -21.40
C ASP A 77 16.30 15.54 -20.31
N LEU A 78 15.97 16.81 -20.56
CA LEU A 78 15.18 17.62 -19.63
C LEU A 78 13.72 17.16 -19.60
N ALA A 79 13.19 16.70 -20.74
CA ALA A 79 11.86 16.12 -20.81
C ALA A 79 11.75 14.85 -19.95
N ALA A 80 12.75 13.96 -20.05
CA ALA A 80 12.84 12.75 -19.24
C ALA A 80 12.99 13.07 -17.74
N ALA A 81 13.83 14.04 -17.37
CA ALA A 81 14.00 14.44 -15.97
C ALA A 81 12.71 15.06 -15.38
N ALA A 82 12.02 15.93 -16.13
CA ALA A 82 10.75 16.50 -15.68
C ALA A 82 9.65 15.42 -15.58
N ALA A 83 9.57 14.52 -16.57
CA ALA A 83 8.63 13.39 -16.53
C ALA A 83 8.89 12.49 -15.31
N HIS A 84 10.16 12.15 -15.06
CA HIS A 84 10.56 11.36 -13.89
C HIS A 84 10.20 12.07 -12.58
N THR A 85 10.49 13.36 -12.47
CA THR A 85 10.15 14.18 -11.29
C THR A 85 8.66 14.13 -10.98
N PHE A 86 7.78 14.31 -11.97
CA PHE A 86 6.34 14.18 -11.79
C PHE A 86 5.91 12.74 -11.46
N PHE A 87 6.49 11.76 -12.16
CA PHE A 87 6.16 10.34 -12.00
C PHE A 87 6.43 9.84 -10.58
N VAL A 88 7.56 10.22 -9.99
CA VAL A 88 7.92 9.84 -8.61
C VAL A 88 6.84 10.29 -7.63
N ALA A 89 6.28 11.50 -7.77
CA ALA A 89 5.18 11.95 -6.90
C ALA A 89 3.79 11.40 -7.28
N ASN A 90 3.63 10.85 -8.49
CA ASN A 90 2.34 10.40 -9.01
C ASN A 90 2.49 9.05 -9.75
N PRO A 91 2.88 7.96 -9.06
CA PRO A 91 3.22 6.68 -9.69
C PRO A 91 2.01 6.02 -10.39
N THR A 92 0.79 6.40 -10.00
CA THR A 92 -0.47 5.89 -10.56
C THR A 92 -0.90 6.60 -11.84
N HIS A 93 -0.21 7.68 -12.24
CA HIS A 93 -0.59 8.48 -13.40
C HIS A 93 -0.28 7.75 -14.72
N LEU A 94 -1.32 7.17 -15.34
CA LEU A 94 -1.22 6.30 -16.52
C LEU A 94 -0.46 6.93 -17.68
N GLN A 95 -0.81 8.16 -18.07
CA GLN A 95 -0.15 8.85 -19.19
C GLN A 95 1.35 9.07 -18.91
N MET A 96 1.71 9.28 -17.64
CA MET A 96 3.12 9.50 -17.30
C MET A 96 3.92 8.19 -17.36
N ARG A 97 3.30 7.05 -16.97
CA ARG A 97 3.91 5.72 -17.13
C ARG A 97 4.23 5.42 -18.60
N GLU A 98 3.32 5.75 -19.50
CA GLU A 98 3.51 5.59 -20.94
C GLU A 98 4.62 6.51 -21.46
N ASP A 99 4.61 7.78 -21.06
CA ASP A 99 5.64 8.76 -21.44
C ASP A 99 7.04 8.33 -20.95
N MET A 100 7.13 7.81 -19.72
CA MET A 100 8.38 7.26 -19.15
C MET A 100 8.89 6.05 -19.95
N ALA A 101 8.02 5.09 -20.26
CA ALA A 101 8.36 3.95 -21.10
C ALA A 101 8.77 4.37 -22.53
N LYS A 102 8.15 5.42 -23.06
CA LYS A 102 8.54 6.02 -24.35
C LYS A 102 9.93 6.64 -24.28
N TYR A 103 10.23 7.46 -23.27
CA TYR A 103 11.54 8.09 -23.10
C TYR A 103 12.65 7.04 -22.94
N ARG A 104 12.42 5.97 -22.17
CA ARG A 104 13.40 4.89 -21.95
C ARG A 104 13.82 4.17 -23.24
N ARG A 105 12.94 4.15 -24.25
CA ARG A 105 13.20 3.51 -25.55
C ARG A 105 13.86 4.42 -26.58
N MET A 106 13.97 5.72 -26.29
CA MET A 106 14.61 6.67 -27.21
C MET A 106 16.12 6.58 -27.10
N SER A 107 16.81 6.26 -28.20
CA SER A 107 18.28 6.16 -28.26
C SER A 107 19.03 7.46 -27.92
N ARG A 108 18.35 8.62 -27.90
CA ARG A 108 18.92 9.92 -27.50
C ARG A 108 18.76 10.24 -26.02
N VAL A 109 18.00 9.45 -25.26
CA VAL A 109 17.80 9.64 -23.82
C VAL A 109 18.67 8.64 -23.07
N ARG A 110 19.52 9.15 -22.18
CA ARG A 110 20.40 8.30 -21.39
C ARG A 110 19.71 7.86 -20.09
N PRO A 111 20.11 6.73 -19.48
CA PRO A 111 19.61 6.33 -18.17
C PRO A 111 19.76 7.44 -17.11
N GLN A 112 20.85 8.22 -17.16
CA GLN A 112 21.09 9.33 -16.22
C GLN A 112 20.14 10.52 -16.38
N SER A 113 19.37 10.56 -17.48
CA SER A 113 18.36 11.60 -17.72
C SER A 113 17.09 11.36 -16.87
N PHE A 114 16.91 10.15 -16.32
CA PHE A 114 15.85 9.82 -15.38
C PHE A 114 16.33 10.12 -13.96
N ARG A 115 16.15 11.37 -13.56
CA ARG A 115 16.46 11.83 -12.21
C ARG A 115 15.33 12.70 -11.70
N ASP A 116 15.06 12.59 -10.42
CA ASP A 116 14.11 13.46 -9.74
C ASP A 116 14.81 14.78 -9.40
N LEU A 117 14.26 15.88 -9.91
CA LEU A 117 14.80 17.23 -9.74
C LEU A 117 14.42 17.83 -8.38
N GLU A 118 13.51 17.20 -7.66
CA GLU A 118 12.97 17.62 -6.36
C GLU A 118 13.28 16.58 -5.27
N THR A 119 14.27 15.71 -5.48
CA THR A 119 14.69 14.74 -4.45
C THR A 119 15.22 15.51 -3.24
N PRO A 120 14.63 15.31 -2.04
CA PRO A 120 15.15 15.96 -0.85
C PRO A 120 16.59 15.52 -0.55
N PRO A 121 17.47 16.42 -0.08
CA PRO A 121 18.88 16.12 0.14
C PRO A 121 19.12 14.90 1.05
N TYR A 122 18.32 14.77 2.11
CA TYR A 122 18.43 13.64 3.03
C TYR A 122 18.09 12.29 2.38
N TRP A 123 17.14 12.23 1.45
CA TRP A 123 16.82 11.01 0.71
C TRP A 123 17.93 10.66 -0.28
N ALA A 124 18.46 11.66 -1.00
CA ALA A 124 19.57 11.45 -1.91
C ALA A 124 20.82 10.92 -1.18
N ALA A 125 21.17 11.52 -0.05
CA ALA A 125 22.29 11.06 0.78
C ALA A 125 22.05 9.66 1.38
N TYR A 126 20.81 9.35 1.76
CA TYR A 126 20.44 8.03 2.26
C TYR A 126 20.60 6.95 1.17
N ASP A 127 20.06 7.21 -0.02
CA ASP A 127 20.11 6.28 -1.17
C ASP A 127 21.56 6.04 -1.62
N ASP A 128 22.36 7.11 -1.76
CA ASP A 128 23.79 7.02 -2.04
C ASP A 128 24.54 6.20 -0.97
N GLY A 129 24.20 6.41 0.31
CA GLY A 129 24.79 5.68 1.43
C GLY A 129 24.48 4.18 1.37
N LEU A 130 23.24 3.82 1.05
CA LEU A 130 22.82 2.42 0.90
C LEU A 130 23.47 1.75 -0.32
N GLU A 131 23.59 2.45 -1.45
CA GLU A 131 24.27 1.93 -2.64
C GLU A 131 25.74 1.60 -2.34
N LEU A 132 26.44 2.49 -1.64
CA LEU A 132 27.83 2.29 -1.23
C LEU A 132 27.97 1.13 -0.23
N LEU A 133 27.05 0.98 0.71
CA LEU A 133 27.02 -0.19 1.60
C LEU A 133 26.78 -1.49 0.83
N GLY A 134 25.91 -1.49 -0.17
CA GLY A 134 25.68 -2.63 -1.05
C GLY A 134 26.93 -3.06 -1.82
N ARG A 135 27.84 -2.11 -2.12
CA ARG A 135 29.15 -2.34 -2.72
C ARG A 135 30.25 -2.70 -1.72
N GLN A 136 29.92 -2.83 -0.43
CA GLN A 136 30.87 -3.05 0.68
C GLN A 136 31.88 -1.89 0.87
N GLU A 137 31.53 -0.69 0.41
CA GLU A 137 32.37 0.51 0.50
C GLU A 137 32.02 1.35 1.74
N ALA A 138 32.02 0.73 2.92
CA ALA A 138 31.54 1.34 4.17
C ALA A 138 32.23 2.67 4.51
N GLY A 139 33.53 2.80 4.21
CA GLY A 139 34.27 4.04 4.45
C GLY A 139 33.75 5.24 3.63
N LEU A 140 33.27 5.00 2.40
CA LEU A 140 32.66 6.03 1.56
C LEU A 140 31.18 6.26 1.90
N ALA A 141 30.49 5.23 2.40
CA ALA A 141 29.10 5.32 2.82
C ALA A 141 28.92 6.19 4.08
N LEU A 142 29.85 6.12 5.04
CA LEU A 142 29.78 6.83 6.32
C LEU A 142 29.42 8.33 6.21
N PRO A 143 30.12 9.17 5.43
CA PRO A 143 29.76 10.59 5.30
C PRO A 143 28.36 10.79 4.71
N ARG A 144 27.91 9.92 3.80
CA ARG A 144 26.57 10.00 3.19
C ARG A 144 25.46 9.62 4.16
N LEU A 145 25.67 8.58 4.96
CA LEU A 145 24.74 8.17 6.01
C LEU A 145 24.64 9.22 7.13
N GLU A 146 25.75 9.87 7.47
CA GLU A 146 25.76 10.94 8.48
C GLU A 146 25.05 12.19 7.96
N GLU A 147 25.30 12.57 6.70
CA GLU A 147 24.57 13.63 6.00
C GLU A 147 23.07 13.33 5.96
N ALA A 148 22.68 12.10 5.62
CA ALA A 148 21.29 11.67 5.60
C ALA A 148 20.59 11.84 6.95
N LEU A 149 21.23 11.43 8.06
CA LEU A 149 20.65 11.53 9.39
C LEU A 149 20.52 12.98 9.85
N GLN A 150 21.56 13.79 9.67
CA GLN A 150 21.55 15.20 10.05
C GLN A 150 20.51 15.99 9.28
N GLU A 151 20.44 15.80 7.95
CA GLU A 151 19.45 16.46 7.10
C GLU A 151 18.04 15.94 7.36
N SER A 152 17.86 14.66 7.72
CA SER A 152 16.56 14.12 8.15
C SER A 152 16.05 14.83 9.41
N LEU A 153 16.91 14.98 10.42
CA LEU A 153 16.57 15.70 11.66
C LEU A 153 16.30 17.19 11.39
N ALA A 154 17.09 17.83 10.52
CA ALA A 154 16.88 19.21 10.11
C ALA A 154 15.54 19.39 9.38
N GLN A 155 15.18 18.46 8.50
CA GLN A 155 13.89 18.46 7.80
C GLN A 155 12.71 18.32 8.77
N VAL A 156 12.83 17.47 9.79
CA VAL A 156 11.84 17.37 10.86
C VAL A 156 11.68 18.72 11.57
N GLU A 157 12.76 19.40 11.94
CA GLU A 157 12.68 20.73 12.57
C GLU A 157 12.08 21.80 11.64
N SER A 158 12.44 21.77 10.36
CA SER A 158 11.87 22.69 9.36
C SER A 158 10.36 22.49 9.21
N CYS A 159 9.90 21.24 9.14
CA CYS A 159 8.47 20.92 9.14
C CYS A 159 7.78 21.42 10.41
N ARG A 160 8.37 21.14 11.58
CA ARG A 160 7.83 21.54 12.90
C ARG A 160 7.72 23.04 13.07
N ALA A 161 8.63 23.81 12.49
CA ALA A 161 8.55 25.27 12.46
C ALA A 161 7.34 25.76 11.65
N GLY A 162 6.93 25.02 10.61
CA GLY A 162 5.75 25.30 9.79
C GLY A 162 4.41 24.98 10.45
N CYS A 163 4.40 24.26 11.58
CA CYS A 163 3.17 23.92 12.30
C CYS A 163 2.55 25.08 13.07
N GLU A 164 3.30 26.16 13.30
CA GLU A 164 2.79 27.36 13.98
C GLU A 164 2.47 28.43 12.92
N GLY A 165 1.17 28.63 12.64
CA GLY A 165 0.70 29.59 11.65
C GLY A 165 -0.80 29.87 11.77
N PRO A 166 -1.30 30.91 11.06
CA PRO A 166 -2.73 31.19 11.02
C PRO A 166 -3.48 30.03 10.37
N GLU A 167 -4.57 29.62 11.01
CA GLU A 167 -5.40 28.48 10.61
C GLU A 167 -6.08 28.76 9.25
N GLU A 168 -5.45 28.31 8.17
CA GLU A 168 -6.08 28.26 6.83
C GLU A 168 -6.97 27.00 6.68
N GLN A 169 -6.71 25.94 7.46
CA GLN A 169 -7.33 24.62 7.27
C GLN A 169 -8.74 24.44 7.87
N GLN A 170 -9.20 25.33 8.76
CA GLN A 170 -10.44 25.08 9.51
C GLN A 170 -11.67 25.89 9.09
N ARG A 171 -11.54 26.88 8.20
CA ARG A 171 -12.76 27.54 7.69
C ARG A 171 -13.62 26.61 6.84
N GLU A 172 -13.03 25.58 6.23
CA GLU A 172 -13.77 24.65 5.37
C GLU A 172 -14.40 23.50 6.18
N GLU A 173 -13.71 22.95 7.19
CA GLU A 173 -14.24 21.85 8.02
C GLU A 173 -15.24 22.33 9.11
N GLU A 174 -15.05 23.53 9.68
CA GLU A 174 -15.99 24.08 10.69
C GLU A 174 -17.32 24.56 10.08
N GLU A 175 -17.36 24.84 8.77
CA GLU A 175 -18.60 25.20 8.06
C GLU A 175 -19.47 23.97 7.70
N GLU A 176 -18.88 22.77 7.58
CA GLU A 176 -19.62 21.55 7.22
C GLU A 176 -20.21 20.79 8.43
N GLU A 177 -19.57 20.81 9.60
CA GLU A 177 -20.04 20.02 10.76
C GLU A 177 -21.00 20.76 11.70
N GLY A 178 -21.22 22.07 11.54
CA GLY A 178 -22.21 22.82 12.32
C GLY A 178 -21.97 22.83 13.84
N THR A 179 -20.83 22.35 14.33
CA THR A 179 -20.44 22.33 15.74
C THR A 179 -19.67 23.60 16.09
N GLY A 180 -20.26 24.76 15.82
CA GLY A 180 -19.76 26.08 16.24
C GLY A 180 -19.97 26.32 17.74
N GLY A 181 -19.48 25.40 18.59
CA GLY A 181 -19.35 25.67 20.01
C GLY A 181 -18.09 26.48 20.24
N GLN A 182 -18.22 27.80 20.41
CA GLN A 182 -17.13 28.61 20.95
C GLN A 182 -16.82 28.12 22.37
N GLY A 183 -15.84 27.22 22.50
CA GLY A 183 -15.28 26.85 23.78
C GLY A 183 -14.75 28.09 24.51
N GLY A 184 -14.60 28.00 25.83
CA GLY A 184 -13.96 29.07 26.59
C GLY A 184 -12.53 29.37 26.09
N LEU A 185 -11.95 30.45 26.63
CA LEU A 185 -10.60 30.89 26.25
C LEU A 185 -9.57 29.76 26.41
N TYR A 186 -9.66 28.97 27.48
CA TYR A 186 -8.71 27.89 27.76
C TYR A 186 -8.88 26.70 26.83
N GLU A 187 -10.12 26.35 26.49
CA GLU A 187 -10.44 25.28 25.53
C GLU A 187 -9.95 25.66 24.14
N THR A 188 -10.10 26.92 23.75
CA THR A 188 -9.58 27.44 22.47
C THR A 188 -8.06 27.39 22.43
N ILE A 189 -7.39 27.82 23.51
CA ILE A 189 -5.92 27.76 23.62
C ILE A 189 -5.44 26.30 23.59
N ALA A 190 -6.10 25.41 24.34
CA ALA A 190 -5.76 23.99 24.37
C ALA A 190 -5.95 23.35 22.99
N GLY A 191 -7.09 23.60 22.32
CA GLY A 191 -7.36 23.11 20.97
C GLY A 191 -6.29 23.53 19.97
N HIS A 192 -5.87 24.80 19.99
CA HIS A 192 -4.79 25.29 19.13
C HIS A 192 -3.47 24.57 19.40
N TRP A 193 -3.05 24.42 20.66
CA TRP A 193 -1.79 23.74 20.98
C TRP A 193 -1.83 22.23 20.71
N ILE A 194 -2.99 21.58 20.89
CA ILE A 194 -3.18 20.18 20.48
C ILE A 194 -2.93 20.03 18.98
N ARG A 195 -3.51 20.90 18.15
CA ARG A 195 -3.27 20.91 16.69
C ARG A 195 -1.80 21.12 16.35
N VAL A 196 -1.14 22.09 16.99
CA VAL A 196 0.29 22.34 16.78
C VAL A 196 1.12 21.11 17.13
N LEU A 197 0.83 20.45 18.25
CA LEU A 197 1.52 19.24 18.68
C LEU A 197 1.25 18.05 17.74
N GLN A 198 0.01 17.85 17.30
CA GLN A 198 -0.35 16.82 16.32
C GLN A 198 0.42 17.02 15.00
N CYS A 199 0.44 18.25 14.48
CA CYS A 199 1.22 18.60 13.28
C CYS A 199 2.72 18.29 13.48
N ARG A 200 3.26 18.69 14.62
CA ARG A 200 4.68 18.48 14.95
C ARG A 200 5.08 17.02 15.06
N GLN A 201 4.20 16.18 15.58
CA GLN A 201 4.40 14.73 15.64
C GLN A 201 4.30 14.11 14.24
N ARG A 202 3.33 14.57 13.43
CA ARG A 202 3.18 14.13 12.03
C ARG A 202 4.43 14.40 11.18
N CYS A 203 5.19 15.46 11.45
CA CYS A 203 6.44 15.76 10.73
C CYS A 203 7.45 14.62 10.69
N VAL A 204 7.49 13.73 11.69
CA VAL A 204 8.36 12.55 11.65
C VAL A 204 7.94 11.61 10.52
N GLY A 205 6.64 11.33 10.42
CA GLY A 205 6.07 10.53 9.34
C GLY A 205 6.20 11.23 7.98
N ASP A 206 5.93 12.52 7.90
CA ASP A 206 6.05 13.27 6.63
C ASP A 206 7.50 13.26 6.11
N THR A 207 8.52 13.41 6.97
CA THR A 207 9.94 13.27 6.59
C THR A 207 10.29 11.83 6.19
N ALA A 208 9.71 10.84 6.86
CA ALA A 208 9.91 9.42 6.52
C ALA A 208 9.11 8.96 5.29
N THR A 209 8.25 9.80 4.71
CA THR A 209 7.44 9.43 3.54
C THR A 209 8.15 9.85 2.26
N ARG A 210 8.49 8.90 1.40
CA ARG A 210 9.05 9.22 0.09
C ARG A 210 8.00 9.93 -0.78
N PRO A 211 8.42 10.84 -1.68
CA PRO A 211 7.48 11.49 -2.59
C PRO A 211 6.66 10.45 -3.39
N GLY A 212 5.34 10.66 -3.45
CA GLY A 212 4.39 9.77 -4.13
C GLY A 212 3.97 8.50 -3.38
N ARG A 213 4.54 8.27 -2.20
CA ARG A 213 4.09 7.24 -1.25
C ARG A 213 3.00 7.78 -0.35
N SER A 214 2.16 6.87 0.14
CA SER A 214 1.08 7.22 1.09
C SER A 214 1.48 6.93 2.53
N PHE A 215 2.42 6.01 2.75
CA PHE A 215 2.87 5.62 4.08
C PHE A 215 4.35 5.95 4.31
N PRO A 216 4.71 6.30 5.55
CA PRO A 216 6.10 6.53 5.93
C PRO A 216 6.91 5.23 5.94
N VAL A 217 8.21 5.34 5.67
CA VAL A 217 9.16 4.26 5.93
C VAL A 217 9.19 4.00 7.44
N PRO A 218 8.86 2.78 7.90
CA PRO A 218 8.87 2.45 9.32
C PRO A 218 10.28 2.58 9.87
N ASP A 219 10.40 3.08 11.10
CA ASP A 219 11.69 3.23 11.78
C ASP A 219 12.75 3.97 10.96
N PHE A 220 12.36 4.99 10.20
CA PHE A 220 13.29 5.70 9.32
C PHE A 220 14.52 6.28 10.07
N LEU A 221 14.35 6.93 11.22
CA LEU A 221 15.48 7.42 12.03
C LEU A 221 16.26 6.28 12.70
N PRO A 222 15.62 5.29 13.39
CA PRO A 222 16.34 4.14 13.93
C PRO A 222 17.12 3.34 12.88
N SER A 223 16.57 3.15 11.67
CA SER A 223 17.23 2.41 10.60
C SER A 223 18.48 3.12 10.10
N GLN A 224 18.46 4.46 9.96
CA GLN A 224 19.66 5.25 9.66
C GLN A 224 20.75 5.05 10.72
N LEU A 225 20.38 5.05 12.00
CA LEU A 225 21.33 4.77 13.10
C LEU A 225 21.89 3.35 13.04
N ARG A 226 21.07 2.35 12.71
CA ARG A 226 21.54 0.96 12.49
C ARG A 226 22.55 0.88 11.34
N ARG A 227 22.28 1.57 10.22
CA ARG A 227 23.22 1.63 9.07
C ARG A 227 24.54 2.30 9.45
N LEU A 228 24.50 3.41 10.20
CA LEU A 228 25.70 4.07 10.73
C LEU A 228 26.49 3.17 11.67
N HIS A 229 25.81 2.47 12.58
CA HIS A 229 26.42 1.46 13.45
C HIS A 229 27.12 0.37 12.63
N GLU A 230 26.43 -0.25 11.69
CA GLU A 230 26.98 -1.30 10.82
C GLU A 230 28.21 -0.80 10.06
N ALA A 231 28.13 0.38 9.44
CA ALA A 231 29.21 0.98 8.66
C ALA A 231 30.44 1.31 9.54
N HIS A 232 30.24 1.91 10.71
CA HIS A 232 31.33 2.20 11.64
C HIS A 232 32.01 0.94 12.15
N ALA A 233 31.24 -0.11 12.42
CA ALA A 233 31.77 -1.40 12.85
C ALA A 233 32.65 -2.05 11.76
N GLN A 234 32.21 -2.00 10.49
CA GLN A 234 32.96 -2.54 9.35
C GLN A 234 34.31 -1.82 9.15
N VAL A 235 34.37 -0.50 9.40
CA VAL A 235 35.59 0.30 9.29
C VAL A 235 36.47 0.18 10.55
N GLY A 236 36.02 -0.51 11.59
CA GLY A 236 36.74 -0.69 12.86
C GLY A 236 36.63 0.50 13.82
N ASN A 237 35.72 1.43 13.56
CA ASN A 237 35.52 2.62 14.40
C ASN A 237 34.54 2.33 15.55
N LEU A 238 34.97 1.52 16.51
CA LEU A 238 34.10 0.95 17.54
C LEU A 238 33.45 1.98 18.47
N SER A 239 34.08 3.14 18.71
CA SER A 239 33.50 4.19 19.57
C SER A 239 32.22 4.79 18.96
N GLN A 240 32.25 5.12 17.66
CA GLN A 240 31.11 5.64 16.92
C GLN A 240 30.07 4.55 16.66
N ALA A 241 30.52 3.31 16.45
CA ALA A 241 29.61 2.16 16.37
C ALA A 241 28.80 2.02 17.67
N MET A 242 29.46 2.11 18.84
CA MET A 242 28.79 2.08 20.15
C MET A 242 27.85 3.27 20.36
N GLU A 243 28.24 4.48 19.99
CA GLU A 243 27.39 5.67 20.11
C GLU A 243 26.06 5.49 19.32
N ASN A 244 26.13 4.97 18.09
CA ASN A 244 24.95 4.69 17.29
C ASN A 244 24.11 3.52 17.85
N VAL A 245 24.73 2.44 18.34
CA VAL A 245 24.02 1.34 19.02
C VAL A 245 23.28 1.84 20.26
N LEU A 246 23.93 2.65 21.08
CA LEU A 246 23.31 3.24 22.27
C LEU A 246 22.13 4.13 21.89
N SER A 247 22.23 4.88 20.78
CA SER A 247 21.12 5.67 20.25
C SER A 247 19.95 4.80 19.79
N VAL A 248 20.20 3.66 19.13
CA VAL A 248 19.14 2.68 18.76
C VAL A 248 18.43 2.16 20.02
N LEU A 249 19.19 1.86 21.08
CA LEU A 249 18.63 1.40 22.35
C LEU A 249 17.79 2.46 23.09
N LEU A 250 17.90 3.75 22.72
CA LEU A 250 16.96 4.76 23.23
C LEU A 250 15.55 4.61 22.62
N PHE A 251 15.45 4.12 21.38
CA PHE A 251 14.19 3.81 20.72
C PHE A 251 13.67 2.43 21.16
N TYR A 252 14.54 1.43 21.13
CA TYR A 252 14.20 0.04 21.39
C TYR A 252 15.12 -0.54 22.48
N PRO A 253 14.82 -0.31 23.77
CA PRO A 253 15.66 -0.80 24.88
C PRO A 253 15.80 -2.31 24.91
N GLU A 254 14.83 -3.05 24.35
CA GLU A 254 14.79 -4.51 24.32
C GLU A 254 15.36 -5.14 23.05
N ASP A 255 16.02 -4.35 22.18
CA ASP A 255 16.63 -4.90 20.95
C ASP A 255 17.83 -5.79 21.28
N GLU A 256 17.64 -7.11 21.17
CA GLU A 256 18.65 -8.11 21.51
C GLU A 256 19.89 -8.06 20.59
N ALA A 257 19.72 -7.69 19.32
CA ALA A 257 20.85 -7.56 18.40
C ALA A 257 21.74 -6.37 18.79
N ALA A 258 21.12 -5.24 19.13
CA ALA A 258 21.81 -4.05 19.61
C ALA A 258 22.50 -4.30 20.96
N LYS A 259 21.83 -4.95 21.93
CA LYS A 259 22.44 -5.34 23.22
C LYS A 259 23.65 -6.26 23.01
N LYS A 260 23.53 -7.25 22.13
CA LYS A 260 24.64 -8.18 21.81
C LYS A 260 25.82 -7.45 21.19
N ALA A 261 25.58 -6.58 20.22
CA ALA A 261 26.64 -5.77 19.60
C ALA A 261 27.33 -4.86 20.62
N LEU A 262 26.55 -4.21 21.51
CA LEU A 262 27.07 -3.37 22.58
C LEU A 262 28.03 -4.15 23.50
N ASN A 263 27.61 -5.32 23.98
CA ASN A 263 28.43 -6.18 24.84
C ASN A 263 29.72 -6.63 24.14
N GLN A 264 29.66 -6.94 22.85
CA GLN A 264 30.83 -7.30 22.04
C GLN A 264 31.82 -6.14 21.95
N TYR A 265 31.35 -4.93 21.67
CA TYR A 265 32.20 -3.75 21.55
C TYR A 265 32.82 -3.35 22.90
N GLN A 266 32.05 -3.44 23.99
CA GLN A 266 32.54 -3.21 25.35
C GLN A 266 33.66 -4.18 25.72
N ALA A 267 33.52 -5.47 25.37
CA ALA A 267 34.55 -6.47 25.61
C ALA A 267 35.83 -6.20 24.81
N GLN A 268 35.72 -5.70 23.57
CA GLN A 268 36.87 -5.39 22.71
C GLN A 268 37.61 -4.12 23.12
N LEU A 269 36.90 -3.12 23.63
CA LEU A 269 37.48 -1.81 23.98
C LEU A 269 38.11 -1.76 25.38
N GLY A 270 37.82 -2.74 26.24
CA GLY A 270 38.39 -2.85 27.58
C GLY A 270 37.87 -1.78 28.54
N GLU A 271 36.88 -2.15 29.36
CA GLU A 271 36.25 -1.35 30.43
C GLU A 271 35.47 -0.08 30.01
N PRO A 272 34.49 0.36 30.85
CA PRO A 272 33.56 1.42 30.48
C PRO A 272 34.32 2.74 30.34
N ARG A 273 34.30 3.35 29.15
CA ARG A 273 34.79 4.72 28.98
C ARG A 273 33.76 5.70 29.53
N PRO A 274 34.08 6.47 30.58
CA PRO A 274 33.21 7.55 31.03
C PRO A 274 33.12 8.61 29.92
N GLY A 275 31.90 8.87 29.43
CA GLY A 275 31.63 9.86 28.38
C GLY A 275 31.15 9.30 27.04
N LEU A 276 31.20 7.97 26.83
CA LEU A 276 30.60 7.36 25.64
C LEU A 276 29.12 7.05 25.90
N GLY A 277 28.24 7.88 25.37
CA GLY A 277 26.79 7.77 25.49
C GLY A 277 26.09 7.68 24.13
N PRO A 278 24.76 7.60 24.10
CA PRO A 278 24.01 7.83 22.87
C PRO A 278 24.20 9.27 22.38
N ARG A 279 24.00 9.48 21.08
CA ARG A 279 24.09 10.80 20.45
C ARG A 279 23.14 11.80 21.12
N GLU A 280 23.62 13.03 21.30
CA GLU A 280 22.88 14.06 22.01
C GLU A 280 21.67 14.59 21.20
N ASP A 281 21.81 14.68 19.87
CA ASP A 281 20.71 15.05 18.96
C ASP A 281 19.53 14.06 19.05
N ILE A 282 19.82 12.76 19.06
CA ILE A 282 18.82 11.69 19.22
C ILE A 282 18.21 11.71 20.62
N ARG A 283 19.02 11.90 21.67
CA ARG A 283 18.52 12.02 23.05
C ARG A 283 17.53 13.17 23.17
N GLN A 284 17.87 14.34 22.63
CA GLN A 284 16.99 15.52 22.65
C GLN A 284 15.72 15.30 21.84
N PHE A 285 15.82 14.67 20.67
CA PHE A 285 14.67 14.29 19.85
C PHE A 285 13.69 13.40 20.62
N ILE A 286 14.17 12.33 21.25
CA ILE A 286 13.33 11.39 22.00
C ILE A 286 12.70 12.06 23.22
N LEU A 287 13.49 12.76 24.04
CA LEU A 287 12.97 13.45 25.23
C LEU A 287 11.83 14.41 24.88
N ARG A 288 12.00 15.19 23.81
CA ARG A 288 10.98 16.11 23.34
C ARG A 288 9.76 15.37 22.77
N SER A 289 9.97 14.38 21.91
CA SER A 289 8.88 13.61 21.29
C SER A 289 8.01 12.93 22.35
N LEU A 290 8.61 12.25 23.34
CA LEU A 290 7.88 11.63 24.44
C LEU A 290 7.14 12.65 25.31
N GLY A 291 7.73 13.83 25.54
CA GLY A 291 7.07 14.93 26.25
C GLY A 291 5.83 15.44 25.53
N GLU A 292 5.91 15.62 24.21
CA GLU A 292 4.79 16.04 23.36
C GLU A 292 3.69 14.98 23.28
N LYS A 293 4.06 13.70 23.09
CA LYS A 293 3.12 12.58 23.09
C LYS A 293 2.37 12.45 24.41
N ARG A 294 3.04 12.65 25.55
CA ARG A 294 2.37 12.66 26.86
C ARG A 294 1.27 13.70 26.92
N GLN A 295 1.48 14.89 26.36
CA GLN A 295 0.46 15.94 26.30
C GLN A 295 -0.69 15.57 25.36
N LEU A 296 -0.39 14.94 24.22
CA LEU A 296 -1.41 14.50 23.26
C LEU A 296 -2.27 13.36 23.80
N TYR A 297 -1.67 12.37 24.46
CA TYR A 297 -2.43 11.30 25.11
C TYR A 297 -3.27 11.82 26.29
N TYR A 298 -2.77 12.78 27.06
CA TYR A 298 -3.57 13.48 28.07
C TYR A 298 -4.78 14.17 27.43
N ALA A 299 -4.59 14.84 26.29
CA ALA A 299 -5.68 15.46 25.56
C ALA A 299 -6.67 14.42 25.00
N MET A 300 -6.22 13.25 24.54
CA MET A 300 -7.11 12.17 24.10
C MET A 300 -7.99 11.67 25.24
N GLU A 301 -7.41 11.48 26.42
CA GLU A 301 -8.11 10.96 27.59
C GLU A 301 -9.14 11.95 28.16
N HIS A 302 -8.81 13.25 28.18
CA HIS A 302 -9.60 14.24 28.93
C HIS A 302 -10.29 15.30 28.09
N LEU A 303 -9.84 15.54 26.85
CA LEU A 303 -10.32 16.64 26.00
C LEU A 303 -11.02 16.15 24.73
N GLY A 304 -11.24 14.84 24.59
CA GLY A 304 -11.99 14.26 23.47
C GLY A 304 -11.32 14.41 22.10
N THR A 305 -10.00 14.57 22.06
CA THR A 305 -9.25 14.66 20.78
C THR A 305 -8.86 13.26 20.27
N SER A 306 -8.55 13.16 18.98
CA SER A 306 -7.94 11.98 18.39
C SER A 306 -6.44 12.23 18.15
N PHE A 307 -5.60 11.26 18.44
CA PHE A 307 -4.19 11.33 18.07
C PHE A 307 -3.72 9.96 17.59
N LYS A 308 -3.13 9.97 16.38
CA LYS A 308 -2.51 8.79 15.77
C LYS A 308 -1.00 8.93 15.95
N ASP A 309 -0.45 8.14 16.86
CA ASP A 309 1.00 8.09 17.07
C ASP A 309 1.70 7.56 15.80
N PRO A 310 2.59 8.34 15.17
CA PRO A 310 3.34 7.89 14.00
C PRO A 310 4.45 6.90 14.33
N ASP A 311 4.84 6.75 15.59
CA ASP A 311 6.01 5.98 15.99
C ASP A 311 5.63 4.68 16.73
N SER A 312 6.20 3.56 16.30
CA SER A 312 6.06 2.25 16.96
C SER A 312 6.86 2.12 18.25
N TRP A 313 7.89 2.95 18.44
CA TRP A 313 8.81 2.89 19.59
C TRP A 313 8.29 3.63 20.83
N THR A 314 7.11 4.25 20.79
CA THR A 314 6.55 4.93 21.97
C THR A 314 6.36 3.96 23.13
N PRO A 315 7.01 4.17 24.28
CA PRO A 315 6.88 3.26 25.41
C PRO A 315 5.44 3.23 25.95
N ALA A 316 4.91 2.05 26.24
CA ALA A 316 3.56 1.88 26.79
C ALA A 316 3.34 2.72 28.07
N ALA A 317 4.39 2.97 28.86
CA ALA A 317 4.36 3.82 30.05
C ALA A 317 3.97 5.29 29.78
N VAL A 318 4.11 5.77 28.54
CA VAL A 318 3.68 7.13 28.13
C VAL A 318 2.18 7.17 27.81
N ILE A 319 1.60 6.02 27.47
CA ILE A 319 0.18 5.88 27.12
C ILE A 319 -0.63 5.64 28.41
N PRO A 320 -1.67 6.45 28.69
CA PRO A 320 -2.60 6.22 29.80
C PRO A 320 -3.22 4.84 29.75
N GLU A 321 -3.37 4.19 30.91
CA GLU A 321 -3.88 2.82 31.03
C GLU A 321 -5.26 2.65 30.37
N ALA A 322 -6.14 3.64 30.53
CA ALA A 322 -7.49 3.65 29.94
C ALA A 322 -7.50 3.64 28.39
N LEU A 323 -6.39 4.07 27.76
CA LEU A 323 -6.25 4.10 26.30
C LEU A 323 -5.50 2.88 25.74
N ARG A 324 -4.73 2.15 26.57
CA ARG A 324 -3.88 1.05 26.08
C ARG A 324 -4.68 -0.08 25.46
N GLU A 325 -5.78 -0.50 26.10
CA GLU A 325 -6.62 -1.59 25.57
C GLU A 325 -7.30 -1.20 24.26
N LYS A 326 -7.89 -0.01 24.19
CA LYS A 326 -8.52 0.51 22.96
C LYS A 326 -7.52 0.62 21.81
N LEU A 327 -6.33 1.17 22.06
CA LEU A 327 -5.28 1.29 21.05
C LEU A 327 -4.73 -0.06 20.61
N ARG A 328 -4.65 -1.03 21.52
CA ARG A 328 -4.24 -2.40 21.21
C ARG A 328 -5.26 -3.08 20.30
N GLU A 329 -6.55 -2.99 20.60
CA GLU A 329 -7.61 -3.50 19.72
C GLU A 329 -7.58 -2.83 18.33
N ASP A 330 -7.35 -1.51 18.28
CA ASP A 330 -7.23 -0.78 17.01
C ASP A 330 -5.94 -1.13 16.23
N GLN A 331 -4.85 -1.51 16.92
CA GLN A 331 -3.62 -2.02 16.31
C GLN A 331 -3.75 -3.47 15.84
N GLU A 332 -4.45 -4.32 16.59
CA GLU A 332 -4.73 -5.72 16.22
C GLU A 332 -5.70 -5.78 15.02
N LYS A 333 -6.53 -4.76 14.83
CA LYS A 333 -7.38 -4.58 13.63
C LYS A 333 -6.64 -4.01 12.41
N ARG A 334 -5.36 -3.64 12.52
CA ARG A 334 -4.54 -3.29 11.35
C ARG A 334 -4.03 -4.59 10.71
N PRO A 335 -4.10 -4.77 9.38
CA PRO A 335 -3.56 -5.98 8.74
C PRO A 335 -2.04 -6.00 8.93
N TRP A 336 -1.53 -7.00 9.66
CA TRP A 336 -0.10 -7.19 9.89
C TRP A 336 0.52 -8.04 8.77
N ASP A 337 1.60 -7.51 8.18
CA ASP A 337 2.57 -8.25 7.37
C ASP A 337 3.44 -9.13 8.30
N HIS A 338 3.41 -10.44 8.12
CA HIS A 338 4.36 -11.38 8.74
C HIS A 338 5.25 -12.05 7.69
N GLU A 339 6.51 -12.26 8.04
CA GLU A 339 7.56 -12.92 7.25
C GLU A 339 7.11 -14.27 6.64
N PRO A 340 7.52 -14.59 5.39
CA PRO A 340 7.23 -15.88 4.77
C PRO A 340 7.97 -17.04 5.46
N PRO A 341 7.34 -18.22 5.63
CA PRO A 341 7.97 -19.40 6.19
C PRO A 341 9.03 -20.01 5.24
N GLN A 342 10.05 -20.64 5.82
CA GLN A 342 11.17 -21.27 5.11
C GLN A 342 10.72 -22.51 4.27
N PRO A 343 11.26 -22.72 3.06
CA PRO A 343 10.82 -23.79 2.15
C PRO A 343 11.24 -25.20 2.59
N LYS A 344 10.31 -26.17 2.53
CA LYS A 344 10.54 -27.60 2.82
C LYS A 344 11.07 -28.40 1.60
N PRO A 345 11.80 -29.52 1.78
CA PRO A 345 12.47 -30.27 0.70
C PRO A 345 11.53 -30.99 -0.29
N LEU A 346 12.00 -31.19 -1.53
CA LEU A 346 11.28 -31.82 -2.66
C LEU A 346 10.63 -33.19 -2.35
N THR A 347 11.23 -33.96 -1.45
CA THR A 347 10.76 -35.30 -1.05
C THR A 347 9.45 -35.28 -0.25
N HIS A 348 9.11 -34.17 0.40
CA HIS A 348 7.85 -34.01 1.12
C HIS A 348 6.64 -33.82 0.17
N TRP A 349 6.88 -33.28 -1.04
CA TRP A 349 5.80 -32.87 -1.95
C TRP A 349 5.28 -34.01 -2.85
N LYS A 350 6.00 -35.13 -2.95
CA LYS A 350 5.53 -36.33 -3.67
C LYS A 350 4.34 -37.03 -3.00
N ASP A 351 4.20 -36.86 -1.69
CA ASP A 351 3.16 -37.53 -0.90
C ASP A 351 1.91 -36.64 -0.65
N VAL A 352 1.98 -35.33 -0.97
CA VAL A 352 0.93 -34.33 -0.64
C VAL A 352 0.09 -33.92 -1.85
N LEU A 353 0.62 -34.01 -3.08
CA LEU A 353 -0.09 -33.63 -4.31
C LEU A 353 -0.95 -34.80 -4.84
N LEU A 354 -2.07 -35.11 -4.17
CA LEU A 354 -3.07 -36.09 -4.61
C LEU A 354 -4.00 -35.53 -5.71
N LEU A 355 -3.44 -35.03 -6.81
CA LEU A 355 -4.21 -34.74 -8.02
C LEU A 355 -3.65 -35.60 -9.17
N GLU A 356 -4.39 -36.65 -9.53
CA GLU A 356 -4.03 -37.53 -10.64
C GLU A 356 -3.83 -36.72 -11.93
N GLY A 357 -2.68 -36.92 -12.59
CA GLY A 357 -2.36 -36.27 -13.88
C GLY A 357 -1.56 -34.97 -13.81
N VAL A 358 -1.38 -34.35 -12.63
CA VAL A 358 -0.59 -33.11 -12.47
C VAL A 358 0.88 -33.41 -12.18
N THR A 359 1.79 -32.73 -12.88
CA THR A 359 3.25 -32.92 -12.75
C THR A 359 3.97 -31.61 -12.48
N LEU A 360 4.80 -31.57 -11.42
CA LEU A 360 5.74 -30.47 -11.19
C LEU A 360 6.85 -30.52 -12.24
N THR A 361 6.85 -29.56 -13.16
CA THR A 361 7.79 -29.54 -14.31
C THR A 361 8.99 -28.63 -14.04
N GLN A 362 8.78 -27.52 -13.33
CA GLN A 362 9.86 -26.64 -12.89
C GLN A 362 9.63 -26.19 -11.45
N ASP A 363 10.65 -26.32 -10.61
CA ASP A 363 10.66 -25.79 -9.25
C ASP A 363 11.32 -24.40 -9.17
N ALA A 364 11.34 -23.81 -7.96
CA ALA A 364 11.89 -22.48 -7.73
C ALA A 364 13.39 -22.38 -8.10
N ARG A 365 14.16 -23.46 -7.93
CA ARG A 365 15.59 -23.48 -8.28
C ARG A 365 15.78 -23.44 -9.79
N GLN A 366 14.97 -24.19 -10.53
CA GLN A 366 14.99 -24.18 -12.00
C GLN A 366 14.47 -22.86 -12.59
N LEU A 367 13.68 -22.10 -11.82
CA LEU A 367 13.14 -20.78 -12.19
C LEU A 367 13.97 -19.61 -11.64
N ASN A 368 15.19 -19.84 -11.14
CA ASN A 368 16.09 -18.82 -10.60
C ASN A 368 15.39 -17.83 -9.65
N GLY A 369 14.60 -18.33 -8.70
CA GLY A 369 13.86 -17.51 -7.74
C GLY A 369 13.40 -18.26 -6.51
N SER A 370 12.61 -17.60 -5.68
CA SER A 370 11.96 -18.17 -4.49
C SER A 370 10.45 -18.26 -4.69
N GLU A 371 9.83 -19.29 -4.11
CA GLU A 371 8.37 -19.44 -4.11
C GLU A 371 7.72 -19.35 -5.50
N ARG A 372 8.28 -20.07 -6.49
CA ARG A 372 7.71 -20.21 -7.85
C ARG A 372 7.65 -21.68 -8.25
N ALA A 373 6.64 -22.06 -9.02
CA ALA A 373 6.49 -23.39 -9.58
C ALA A 373 5.77 -23.37 -10.93
N VAL A 374 6.15 -24.30 -11.81
CA VAL A 374 5.42 -24.63 -13.03
C VAL A 374 4.89 -26.05 -12.91
N LEU A 375 3.58 -26.20 -12.98
CA LEU A 375 2.88 -27.49 -12.98
C LEU A 375 2.18 -27.67 -14.32
N ASP A 376 2.20 -28.90 -14.83
CA ASP A 376 1.59 -29.26 -16.12
C ASP A 376 0.60 -30.41 -15.95
N GLY A 377 -0.40 -30.47 -16.83
CA GLY A 377 -1.45 -31.49 -16.79
C GLY A 377 -2.65 -31.13 -15.91
N LEU A 378 -2.81 -29.85 -15.54
CA LEU A 378 -3.95 -29.40 -14.74
C LEU A 378 -5.29 -29.43 -15.51
N LEU A 379 -5.22 -29.23 -16.83
CA LEU A 379 -6.36 -29.32 -17.74
C LEU A 379 -6.05 -30.29 -18.86
N THR A 380 -7.07 -31.03 -19.27
CA THR A 380 -7.08 -31.77 -20.51
C THR A 380 -7.26 -30.84 -21.72
N PRO A 381 -6.84 -31.25 -22.93
CA PRO A 381 -7.12 -30.48 -24.15
C PRO A 381 -8.60 -30.18 -24.37
N ALA A 382 -9.50 -31.08 -23.94
CA ALA A 382 -10.94 -30.88 -24.03
C ALA A 382 -11.43 -29.76 -23.09
N GLU A 383 -10.96 -29.74 -21.84
CA GLU A 383 -11.27 -28.67 -20.88
C GLU A 383 -10.72 -27.31 -21.33
N CYS A 384 -9.49 -27.27 -21.85
CA CYS A 384 -8.95 -26.06 -22.49
C CYS A 384 -9.85 -25.57 -23.62
N GLY A 385 -10.30 -26.47 -24.50
CA GLY A 385 -11.21 -26.15 -25.60
C GLY A 385 -12.54 -25.55 -25.12
N LEU A 386 -13.14 -26.12 -24.06
CA LEU A 386 -14.37 -25.59 -23.46
C LEU A 386 -14.20 -24.18 -22.89
N LEU A 387 -13.11 -23.92 -22.17
CA LEU A 387 -12.83 -22.59 -21.61
C LEU A 387 -12.49 -21.55 -22.69
N LEU A 388 -11.80 -21.96 -23.76
CA LEU A 388 -11.54 -21.09 -24.92
C LEU A 388 -12.84 -20.74 -25.66
N GLN A 389 -13.75 -21.70 -25.80
CA GLN A 389 -15.06 -21.48 -26.39
C GLN A 389 -15.90 -20.54 -25.52
N LEU A 390 -15.94 -20.75 -24.20
CA LEU A 390 -16.57 -19.83 -23.24
C LEU A 390 -16.04 -18.40 -23.40
N ALA A 391 -14.71 -18.23 -23.48
CA ALA A 391 -14.10 -16.91 -23.66
C ALA A 391 -14.50 -16.25 -24.98
N LYS A 392 -14.68 -17.03 -26.05
CA LYS A 392 -15.11 -16.55 -27.36
C LYS A 392 -16.59 -16.13 -27.33
N ASP A 393 -17.47 -17.00 -26.87
CA ASP A 393 -18.91 -16.76 -26.83
C ASP A 393 -19.24 -15.56 -25.93
N ALA A 394 -18.56 -15.45 -24.78
CA ALA A 394 -18.73 -14.31 -23.88
C ALA A 394 -18.29 -12.99 -24.54
N ALA A 395 -17.18 -12.99 -25.28
CA ALA A 395 -16.72 -11.79 -25.99
C ALA A 395 -17.71 -11.37 -27.10
N GLU A 396 -18.28 -12.34 -27.83
CA GLU A 396 -19.32 -12.10 -28.84
C GLU A 396 -20.63 -11.61 -28.22
N ALA A 397 -20.99 -12.10 -27.03
CA ALA A 397 -22.11 -11.61 -26.22
C ALA A 397 -21.85 -10.23 -25.58
N GLY A 398 -20.72 -9.58 -25.88
CA GLY A 398 -20.39 -8.24 -25.41
C GLY A 398 -19.90 -8.19 -23.97
N ALA A 399 -19.54 -9.32 -23.36
CA ALA A 399 -18.95 -9.35 -22.04
C ALA A 399 -17.59 -8.61 -22.05
N ARG A 400 -17.49 -7.58 -21.22
CA ARG A 400 -16.23 -6.86 -20.99
C ARG A 400 -16.05 -6.70 -19.48
N SER A 401 -15.16 -7.49 -18.90
CA SER A 401 -14.71 -7.30 -17.52
C SER A 401 -13.26 -6.83 -17.47
N GLY A 402 -12.90 -6.10 -16.43
CA GLY A 402 -11.59 -5.50 -16.24
C GLY A 402 -11.35 -4.19 -17.03
N TYR A 403 -10.52 -3.31 -16.47
CA TYR A 403 -10.08 -2.03 -17.07
C TYR A 403 -11.19 -1.14 -17.66
N ARG A 404 -12.36 -1.08 -17.01
CA ARG A 404 -13.52 -0.25 -17.44
C ARG A 404 -13.93 -0.51 -18.91
N GLY A 405 -13.76 -1.75 -19.39
CA GLY A 405 -14.14 -2.14 -20.75
C GLY A 405 -13.26 -1.56 -21.86
N ARG A 406 -12.07 -1.04 -21.53
CA ARG A 406 -11.08 -0.58 -22.51
C ARG A 406 -10.61 -1.74 -23.39
N ARG A 407 -10.65 -1.53 -24.72
CA ARG A 407 -10.22 -2.53 -25.71
C ARG A 407 -8.72 -2.85 -25.67
N SER A 408 -7.90 -1.90 -25.23
CA SER A 408 -6.43 -1.96 -25.30
C SER A 408 -5.82 -1.26 -24.07
N PRO A 409 -5.91 -1.85 -22.87
CA PRO A 409 -5.60 -1.16 -21.61
C PRO A 409 -4.10 -0.97 -21.34
N HIS A 410 -3.23 -1.78 -21.97
CA HIS A 410 -1.77 -1.77 -21.74
C HIS A 410 -0.96 -1.40 -22.99
N THR A 411 -1.49 -1.74 -24.16
CA THR A 411 -0.84 -1.46 -25.45
C THR A 411 -1.92 -1.30 -26.52
N PRO A 412 -1.80 -0.32 -27.44
CA PRO A 412 -2.73 -0.17 -28.55
C PRO A 412 -2.67 -1.35 -29.53
N HIS A 413 -1.60 -2.16 -29.52
CA HIS A 413 -1.33 -3.21 -30.50
C HIS A 413 -2.01 -4.55 -30.20
N GLU A 414 -2.72 -4.64 -29.07
CA GLU A 414 -3.42 -5.86 -28.65
C GLU A 414 -4.86 -5.55 -28.22
N ARG A 415 -5.77 -6.47 -28.55
CA ARG A 415 -7.15 -6.47 -28.05
C ARG A 415 -7.22 -7.27 -26.76
N PHE A 416 -7.85 -6.69 -25.75
CA PHE A 416 -8.15 -7.30 -24.46
C PHE A 416 -9.59 -7.79 -24.37
N GLU A 417 -9.74 -9.01 -23.87
CA GLU A 417 -11.03 -9.59 -23.50
C GLU A 417 -10.89 -10.19 -22.11
N GLY A 418 -11.84 -9.86 -21.23
CA GLY A 418 -11.85 -10.29 -19.83
C GLY A 418 -13.24 -10.78 -19.42
N LEU A 419 -13.29 -11.89 -18.69
CA LEU A 419 -14.50 -12.52 -18.19
C LEU A 419 -14.31 -12.92 -16.72
N THR A 420 -15.10 -12.36 -15.81
CA THR A 420 -15.15 -12.80 -14.40
C THR A 420 -16.08 -13.97 -14.22
N VAL A 421 -15.89 -14.71 -13.13
CA VAL A 421 -16.69 -15.90 -12.78
C VAL A 421 -18.19 -15.58 -12.66
N LEU A 422 -18.55 -14.48 -12.00
CA LEU A 422 -19.94 -14.05 -11.87
C LEU A 422 -20.54 -13.68 -13.22
N LYS A 423 -19.79 -12.99 -14.07
CA LYS A 423 -20.28 -12.62 -15.40
C LYS A 423 -20.48 -13.85 -16.29
N ALA A 424 -19.58 -14.84 -16.20
CA ALA A 424 -19.74 -16.12 -16.90
C ALA A 424 -21.01 -16.85 -16.45
N ALA A 425 -21.26 -16.94 -15.13
CA ALA A 425 -22.46 -17.54 -14.58
C ALA A 425 -23.76 -16.83 -15.02
N GLN A 426 -23.77 -15.49 -15.00
CA GLN A 426 -24.90 -14.69 -15.48
C GLN A 426 -25.21 -14.93 -16.96
N LEU A 427 -24.17 -14.98 -17.81
CA LEU A 427 -24.34 -15.25 -19.24
C LEU A 427 -24.81 -16.67 -19.50
N ALA A 428 -24.34 -17.64 -18.71
CA ALA A 428 -24.78 -19.03 -18.80
C ALA A 428 -26.27 -19.15 -18.42
N ARG A 429 -26.70 -18.49 -17.34
CA ARG A 429 -28.11 -18.45 -16.94
C ARG A 429 -29.00 -17.75 -17.98
N ALA A 430 -28.46 -16.76 -18.68
CA ALA A 430 -29.15 -16.08 -19.79
C ALA A 430 -29.13 -16.88 -21.11
N GLY A 431 -28.50 -18.05 -21.16
CA GLY A 431 -28.35 -18.87 -22.38
C GLY A 431 -27.41 -18.29 -23.43
N ALA A 432 -26.65 -17.24 -23.10
CA ALA A 432 -25.72 -16.58 -24.02
C ALA A 432 -24.37 -17.31 -24.16
N VAL A 433 -24.02 -18.14 -23.18
CA VAL A 433 -22.84 -19.03 -23.20
C VAL A 433 -23.21 -20.40 -22.63
N GLY A 434 -22.41 -21.43 -22.93
CA GLY A 434 -22.65 -22.78 -22.40
C GLY A 434 -22.48 -22.87 -20.88
N SER A 435 -23.46 -23.45 -20.18
CA SER A 435 -23.43 -23.68 -18.72
C SER A 435 -22.25 -24.57 -18.29
N GLN A 436 -21.91 -25.58 -19.11
CA GLN A 436 -20.77 -26.47 -18.87
C GLN A 436 -19.45 -25.70 -18.76
N GLY A 437 -19.22 -24.70 -19.63
CA GLY A 437 -18.01 -23.88 -19.59
C GLY A 437 -17.94 -23.01 -18.32
N ALA A 438 -19.07 -22.41 -17.93
CA ALA A 438 -19.14 -21.59 -16.73
C ALA A 438 -18.95 -22.41 -15.43
N LYS A 439 -19.52 -23.63 -15.36
CA LYS A 439 -19.27 -24.57 -14.26
C LYS A 439 -17.80 -25.00 -14.20
N LEU A 440 -17.23 -25.37 -15.35
CA LEU A 440 -15.81 -25.73 -15.46
C LEU A 440 -14.88 -24.59 -15.00
N LEU A 441 -15.21 -23.34 -15.31
CA LEU A 441 -14.44 -22.18 -14.85
C LEU A 441 -14.36 -22.11 -13.31
N LEU A 442 -15.47 -22.37 -12.61
CA LEU A 442 -15.49 -22.40 -11.15
C LEU A 442 -14.69 -23.58 -10.58
N GLU A 443 -14.88 -24.78 -11.14
CA GLU A 443 -14.15 -25.98 -10.72
C GLU A 443 -12.64 -25.82 -10.87
N VAL A 444 -12.20 -25.32 -12.03
CA VAL A 444 -10.78 -25.10 -12.33
C VAL A 444 -10.17 -24.07 -11.40
N SER A 445 -10.94 -23.05 -11.01
CA SER A 445 -10.47 -22.05 -10.04
C SER A 445 -10.15 -22.68 -8.68
N GLU A 446 -11.01 -23.58 -8.20
CA GLU A 446 -10.76 -24.35 -6.98
C GLU A 446 -9.64 -25.37 -7.11
N ARG A 447 -9.47 -26.00 -8.28
CA ARG A 447 -8.32 -26.88 -8.55
C ARG A 447 -7.00 -26.11 -8.44
N VAL A 448 -6.91 -24.91 -9.02
CA VAL A 448 -5.72 -24.05 -8.92
C VAL A 448 -5.47 -23.60 -7.47
N ARG A 449 -6.51 -23.15 -6.76
CA ARG A 449 -6.40 -22.75 -5.34
C ARG A 449 -5.87 -23.89 -4.47
N THR A 450 -6.43 -25.09 -4.67
CA THR A 450 -6.04 -26.30 -3.92
C THR A 450 -4.58 -26.67 -4.18
N LEU A 451 -4.12 -26.62 -5.44
CA LEU A 451 -2.72 -26.86 -5.77
C LEU A 451 -1.78 -25.80 -5.20
N THR A 452 -2.16 -24.53 -5.30
CA THR A 452 -1.35 -23.41 -4.79
C THR A 452 -1.21 -23.52 -3.27
N GLN A 453 -2.30 -23.81 -2.56
CA GLN A 453 -2.25 -24.09 -1.11
C GLN A 453 -1.39 -25.32 -0.81
N ALA A 454 -1.62 -26.42 -1.53
CA ALA A 454 -0.89 -27.66 -1.30
C ALA A 454 0.61 -27.51 -1.53
N TYR A 455 1.06 -26.62 -2.41
CA TYR A 455 2.49 -26.42 -2.70
C TYR A 455 3.16 -25.35 -1.82
N PHE A 456 2.49 -24.24 -1.51
CA PHE A 456 3.11 -23.13 -0.78
C PHE A 456 2.68 -23.02 0.68
N SER A 457 1.47 -23.47 1.01
CA SER A 457 0.85 -23.18 2.32
C SER A 457 -0.01 -24.34 2.83
N PRO A 458 0.53 -25.57 2.96
CA PRO A 458 -0.28 -26.74 3.34
C PRO A 458 -0.90 -26.62 4.74
N GLU A 459 -0.30 -25.79 5.60
CA GLU A 459 -0.70 -25.59 7.01
C GLU A 459 -1.67 -24.40 7.20
N ARG A 460 -1.93 -23.60 6.16
CA ARG A 460 -2.79 -22.40 6.25
C ARG A 460 -3.83 -22.41 5.12
N PRO A 461 -5.13 -22.20 5.43
CA PRO A 461 -6.14 -22.13 4.38
C PRO A 461 -5.88 -20.95 3.45
N LEU A 462 -6.05 -21.20 2.15
CA LEU A 462 -5.86 -20.21 1.10
C LEU A 462 -7.20 -19.98 0.40
N HIS A 463 -7.59 -18.72 0.20
CA HIS A 463 -8.85 -18.32 -0.42
C HIS A 463 -8.62 -17.71 -1.81
N LEU A 464 -9.52 -17.97 -2.75
CA LEU A 464 -9.59 -17.20 -4.00
C LEU A 464 -9.95 -15.75 -3.64
N SER A 465 -9.15 -14.79 -4.11
CA SER A 465 -9.39 -13.37 -3.91
C SER A 465 -9.95 -12.71 -5.17
N PHE A 466 -9.48 -13.14 -6.35
CA PHE A 466 -10.04 -12.71 -7.62
C PHE A 466 -9.69 -13.73 -8.73
N THR A 467 -10.65 -14.00 -9.61
CA THR A 467 -10.53 -14.94 -10.71
C THR A 467 -10.93 -14.27 -12.03
N HIS A 468 -10.00 -14.27 -12.99
CA HIS A 468 -10.21 -13.58 -14.26
C HIS A 468 -9.73 -14.41 -15.45
N LEU A 469 -10.68 -14.80 -16.31
CA LEU A 469 -10.37 -15.40 -17.60
C LEU A 469 -10.01 -14.28 -18.58
N VAL A 470 -8.79 -14.30 -19.11
CA VAL A 470 -8.23 -13.20 -19.89
C VAL A 470 -7.69 -13.69 -21.22
N CYS A 471 -8.07 -13.01 -22.31
CA CYS A 471 -7.50 -13.23 -23.63
C CYS A 471 -6.86 -11.94 -24.19
N ARG A 472 -5.71 -12.09 -24.83
CA ARG A 472 -4.98 -11.05 -25.56
C ARG A 472 -4.83 -11.47 -27.02
N SER A 473 -5.31 -10.65 -27.95
CA SER A 473 -5.19 -10.92 -29.39
C SER A 473 -4.31 -9.87 -30.06
N ALA A 474 -3.36 -10.30 -30.88
CA ALA A 474 -2.56 -9.40 -31.70
C ALA A 474 -3.47 -8.68 -32.73
N ILE A 475 -3.29 -7.36 -32.90
CA ILE A 475 -3.96 -6.60 -33.96
C ILE A 475 -3.12 -6.69 -35.24
N GLU A 476 -3.75 -7.11 -36.34
CA GLU A 476 -3.08 -7.23 -37.63
C GLU A 476 -2.56 -5.88 -38.14
N GLY A 477 -1.35 -5.86 -38.69
CA GLY A 477 -0.71 -4.64 -39.21
C GLY A 477 -0.06 -3.75 -38.14
N GLU A 478 -0.23 -4.04 -36.86
CA GLU A 478 0.29 -3.22 -35.74
C GLU A 478 1.50 -3.85 -35.02
N GLN A 479 2.12 -4.87 -35.59
CA GLN A 479 3.14 -5.68 -34.90
C GLN A 479 4.60 -5.35 -35.29
N GLU A 480 4.81 -4.57 -36.35
CA GLU A 480 6.16 -4.24 -36.84
C GLU A 480 6.91 -3.32 -35.87
N GLN A 481 8.17 -3.67 -35.55
CA GLN A 481 9.10 -2.87 -34.72
C GLN A 481 8.63 -2.55 -33.28
N ARG A 482 7.66 -3.31 -32.77
CA ARG A 482 7.14 -3.09 -31.42
C ARG A 482 8.15 -3.49 -30.34
N MET A 483 8.28 -2.65 -29.32
CA MET A 483 9.23 -2.80 -28.19
C MET A 483 8.50 -2.70 -26.83
N ASP A 484 7.17 -2.82 -26.84
CA ASP A 484 6.30 -2.82 -25.67
C ASP A 484 6.04 -4.25 -25.16
N LEU A 485 5.54 -4.34 -23.92
CA LEU A 485 5.13 -5.59 -23.31
C LEU A 485 3.62 -5.74 -23.38
N SER A 486 3.11 -6.97 -23.51
CA SER A 486 1.67 -7.26 -23.40
C SER A 486 1.16 -6.95 -21.99
N HIS A 487 2.01 -7.20 -20.99
CA HIS A 487 1.81 -6.75 -19.62
C HIS A 487 3.13 -6.22 -19.05
N PRO A 488 3.16 -4.98 -18.51
CA PRO A 488 4.38 -4.42 -17.94
C PRO A 488 4.85 -5.23 -16.73
N VAL A 489 6.13 -5.11 -16.40
CA VAL A 489 6.70 -5.70 -15.19
C VAL A 489 6.05 -5.08 -13.96
N HIS A 490 5.64 -5.93 -13.03
CA HIS A 490 4.98 -5.55 -11.79
C HIS A 490 5.12 -6.66 -10.74
N ALA A 491 4.77 -6.32 -9.49
CA ALA A 491 4.46 -7.26 -8.43
C ALA A 491 2.96 -7.13 -8.10
N ASP A 492 2.34 -8.23 -7.68
CA ASP A 492 0.87 -8.31 -7.57
C ASP A 492 0.32 -7.74 -6.27
N ASN A 493 1.12 -7.77 -5.19
CA ASN A 493 0.71 -7.30 -3.87
C ASN A 493 1.43 -6.02 -3.41
N CYS A 494 2.31 -5.45 -4.24
CA CYS A 494 3.06 -4.26 -3.90
C CYS A 494 3.33 -3.34 -5.10
N VAL A 495 3.63 -2.09 -4.81
CA VAL A 495 4.11 -1.12 -5.80
C VAL A 495 5.62 -1.26 -5.91
N LEU A 496 6.08 -1.99 -6.94
CA LEU A 496 7.50 -2.17 -7.24
C LEU A 496 8.13 -0.87 -7.74
N ASP A 497 9.23 -0.47 -7.11
CA ASP A 497 10.13 0.59 -7.57
C ASP A 497 11.37 -0.03 -8.24
N PRO A 498 11.48 0.05 -9.58
CA PRO A 498 12.61 -0.54 -10.29
C PRO A 498 13.96 0.13 -10.01
N ASP A 499 13.97 1.38 -9.55
CA ASP A 499 15.20 2.16 -9.40
C ASP A 499 15.86 1.86 -8.03
N THR A 500 15.05 1.69 -6.98
CA THR A 500 15.53 1.28 -5.65
C THR A 500 15.49 -0.23 -5.42
N GLY A 501 14.69 -0.97 -6.20
CA GLY A 501 14.41 -2.39 -5.98
C GLY A 501 13.45 -2.67 -4.82
N GLU A 502 12.82 -1.64 -4.25
CA GLU A 502 11.89 -1.77 -3.13
C GLU A 502 10.47 -2.12 -3.59
N CYS A 503 9.76 -2.87 -2.76
CA CYS A 503 8.40 -3.36 -3.02
C CYS A 503 7.50 -2.97 -1.85
N TRP A 504 6.59 -2.04 -2.09
CA TRP A 504 5.81 -1.39 -1.05
C TRP A 504 4.37 -1.91 -1.02
N ARG A 505 3.98 -2.57 0.08
CA ARG A 505 2.62 -3.11 0.28
C ARG A 505 1.67 -1.98 0.70
N GLU A 506 1.25 -1.17 -0.27
CA GLU A 506 0.27 -0.10 -0.08
C GLU A 506 -0.65 0.06 -1.31
N PRO A 507 -1.86 0.64 -1.15
CA PRO A 507 -2.70 1.03 -2.28
C PRO A 507 -1.92 1.87 -3.30
N PRO A 508 -2.13 1.66 -4.61
CA PRO A 508 -3.20 0.87 -5.23
C PRO A 508 -2.90 -0.63 -5.33
N ALA A 509 -1.80 -1.13 -4.76
CA ALA A 509 -1.52 -2.55 -4.76
C ALA A 509 -2.52 -3.32 -3.89
N TYR A 510 -2.83 -4.54 -4.30
CA TYR A 510 -3.70 -5.45 -3.55
C TYR A 510 -2.85 -6.17 -2.50
N THR A 511 -2.56 -5.46 -1.40
CA THR A 511 -1.60 -5.89 -0.37
C THR A 511 -1.93 -7.21 0.28
N TYR A 512 -3.21 -7.60 0.28
CA TYR A 512 -3.71 -8.87 0.81
C TYR A 512 -3.45 -10.09 -0.10
N ARG A 513 -2.90 -9.91 -1.31
CA ARG A 513 -2.57 -11.05 -2.18
C ARG A 513 -1.28 -11.71 -1.71
N ASP A 514 -1.34 -13.01 -1.48
CA ASP A 514 -0.21 -13.80 -1.01
C ASP A 514 0.37 -14.63 -2.15
N TYR A 515 -0.48 -15.25 -2.98
CA TYR A 515 -0.04 -16.06 -4.13
C TYR A 515 -0.83 -15.77 -5.41
N SER A 516 -0.14 -15.83 -6.53
CA SER A 516 -0.69 -15.66 -7.88
C SER A 516 -0.61 -16.98 -8.64
N GLY A 517 -1.62 -17.22 -9.48
CA GLY A 517 -1.71 -18.37 -10.38
C GLY A 517 -2.07 -17.93 -11.79
N LEU A 518 -1.30 -18.39 -12.77
CA LEU A 518 -1.56 -18.21 -14.20
C LEU A 518 -1.70 -19.59 -14.85
N LEU A 519 -2.94 -19.98 -15.15
CA LEU A 519 -3.25 -21.22 -15.85
C LEU A 519 -3.48 -20.96 -17.34
N TYR A 520 -2.62 -21.50 -18.18
CA TYR A 520 -2.65 -21.31 -19.63
C TYR A 520 -3.62 -22.28 -20.32
N LEU A 521 -4.36 -21.74 -21.30
CA LEU A 521 -5.39 -22.50 -22.02
C LEU A 521 -4.95 -22.94 -23.42
N ASN A 522 -3.93 -22.31 -23.99
CA ASN A 522 -3.49 -22.57 -25.36
C ASN A 522 -2.02 -22.21 -25.61
N ASP A 523 -1.50 -22.64 -26.76
CA ASP A 523 -0.13 -22.40 -27.26
C ASP A 523 -0.06 -22.08 -28.76
N ASP A 524 -1.20 -21.92 -29.43
CA ASP A 524 -1.32 -21.59 -30.86
C ASP A 524 -1.14 -20.08 -31.15
N PHE A 525 -0.12 -19.47 -30.56
CA PHE A 525 0.25 -18.06 -30.75
C PHE A 525 1.77 -17.84 -30.72
N HIS A 526 2.20 -16.65 -31.15
CA HIS A 526 3.61 -16.23 -31.10
C HIS A 526 3.84 -15.10 -30.11
N GLY A 527 4.97 -15.16 -29.38
CA GLY A 527 5.26 -14.25 -28.28
C GLY A 527 4.45 -14.61 -27.03
N GLY A 528 4.11 -13.64 -26.18
CA GLY A 528 3.22 -13.87 -25.04
C GLY A 528 3.79 -14.69 -23.88
N ASP A 529 5.09 -14.95 -23.87
CA ASP A 529 5.74 -15.67 -22.79
C ASP A 529 5.74 -14.86 -21.49
N LEU A 530 5.51 -15.54 -20.36
CA LEU A 530 5.71 -14.97 -19.03
C LEU A 530 7.20 -14.94 -18.73
N PHE A 531 7.68 -13.86 -18.14
CA PHE A 531 9.05 -13.78 -17.63
C PHE A 531 9.08 -13.17 -16.25
N PHE A 532 10.03 -13.62 -15.44
CA PHE A 532 10.34 -13.06 -14.13
C PHE A 532 11.58 -12.18 -14.22
N THR A 533 11.66 -11.15 -13.39
CA THR A 533 12.82 -10.27 -13.29
C THR A 533 13.35 -10.18 -11.87
N GLU A 534 14.54 -9.63 -11.72
CA GLU A 534 14.97 -9.03 -10.45
C GLU A 534 14.09 -7.80 -10.12
N PRO A 535 14.16 -7.26 -8.89
CA PRO A 535 13.43 -6.04 -8.49
C PRO A 535 13.69 -4.82 -9.38
N ASN A 536 14.82 -4.78 -10.08
CA ASN A 536 15.15 -3.74 -11.07
C ASN A 536 14.28 -3.73 -12.33
N ALA A 537 13.37 -4.70 -12.51
CA ALA A 537 12.47 -4.85 -13.65
C ALA A 537 13.15 -4.95 -15.04
N LEU A 538 14.47 -5.18 -15.08
CA LEU A 538 15.28 -5.21 -16.30
C LEU A 538 15.95 -6.56 -16.49
N THR A 539 16.54 -7.12 -15.43
CA THR A 539 17.26 -8.39 -15.49
C THR A 539 16.27 -9.55 -15.48
N VAL A 540 16.11 -10.24 -16.61
CA VAL A 540 15.26 -11.42 -16.72
C VAL A 540 15.92 -12.63 -16.03
N THR A 541 15.22 -13.25 -15.08
CA THR A 541 15.72 -14.39 -14.30
C THR A 541 15.21 -15.72 -14.81
N ALA A 542 13.96 -15.76 -15.31
CA ALA A 542 13.35 -16.96 -15.90
C ALA A 542 12.26 -16.60 -16.91
N GLN A 543 11.96 -17.54 -17.81
CA GLN A 543 10.90 -17.42 -18.82
C GLN A 543 10.10 -18.72 -18.89
N VAL A 544 8.78 -18.59 -18.93
CA VAL A 544 7.85 -19.71 -19.01
C VAL A 544 6.96 -19.57 -20.24
N ARG A 545 7.07 -20.54 -21.13
CA ARG A 545 6.23 -20.63 -22.34
C ARG A 545 4.82 -21.15 -22.00
N PRO A 546 3.75 -20.45 -22.39
CA PRO A 546 2.38 -20.92 -22.24
C PRO A 546 2.11 -22.23 -22.98
N ARG A 547 1.27 -23.09 -22.37
CA ARG A 547 0.66 -24.26 -23.02
C ARG A 547 -0.62 -24.67 -22.30
N CYS A 548 -1.53 -25.33 -23.01
CA CYS A 548 -2.77 -25.82 -22.40
C CYS A 548 -2.47 -26.66 -21.13
N GLY A 549 -3.16 -26.33 -20.04
CA GLY A 549 -3.06 -27.05 -18.76
C GLY A 549 -1.79 -26.77 -17.96
N ARG A 550 -0.98 -25.77 -18.36
CA ARG A 550 0.18 -25.30 -17.60
C ARG A 550 -0.23 -24.25 -16.59
N LEU A 551 -0.01 -24.53 -15.31
CA LEU A 551 -0.12 -23.57 -14.21
C LEU A 551 1.26 -23.03 -13.86
N VAL A 552 1.40 -21.71 -13.81
CA VAL A 552 2.52 -21.04 -13.14
C VAL A 552 1.99 -20.43 -11.85
N ALA A 553 2.48 -20.91 -10.71
CA ALA A 553 2.08 -20.44 -9.39
C ALA A 553 3.28 -19.85 -8.66
N PHE A 554 3.11 -18.69 -8.03
CA PHE A 554 4.20 -17.97 -7.38
C PHE A 554 3.67 -17.02 -6.28
N SER A 555 4.50 -16.65 -5.32
CA SER A 555 4.14 -15.63 -4.31
C SER A 555 4.01 -14.25 -4.95
N SER A 556 3.06 -13.43 -4.47
CA SER A 556 2.62 -12.18 -5.14
C SER A 556 3.56 -10.99 -4.92
N GLY A 557 4.62 -11.16 -4.15
CA GLY A 557 5.48 -10.10 -3.63
C GLY A 557 6.62 -9.65 -4.55
N GLY A 558 7.47 -8.80 -3.99
CA GLY A 558 8.62 -8.19 -4.65
C GLY A 558 9.76 -9.16 -4.95
N GLU A 559 9.67 -10.38 -4.43
CA GLU A 559 10.52 -11.52 -4.78
C GLU A 559 10.19 -12.10 -6.16
N ASN A 560 8.98 -11.86 -6.68
CA ASN A 560 8.52 -12.35 -7.99
C ASN A 560 8.01 -11.25 -8.94
N PRO A 561 8.79 -10.18 -9.23
CA PRO A 561 8.47 -9.25 -10.31
C PRO A 561 8.35 -10.00 -11.62
N HIS A 562 7.29 -9.73 -12.38
CA HIS A 562 7.02 -10.46 -13.61
C HIS A 562 6.28 -9.61 -14.65
N GLY A 563 6.46 -9.99 -15.92
CA GLY A 563 5.83 -9.34 -17.07
C GLY A 563 5.49 -10.36 -18.15
N VAL A 564 4.81 -9.89 -19.20
CA VAL A 564 4.42 -10.74 -20.34
C VAL A 564 4.91 -10.10 -21.63
N TRP A 565 5.69 -10.86 -22.40
CA TRP A 565 6.14 -10.43 -23.72
C TRP A 565 4.97 -10.16 -24.67
N ALA A 566 5.18 -9.26 -25.63
CA ALA A 566 4.22 -8.94 -26.68
C ALA A 566 3.64 -10.20 -27.35
N VAL A 567 2.31 -10.25 -27.54
CA VAL A 567 1.67 -11.25 -28.41
C VAL A 567 1.74 -10.73 -29.83
N THR A 568 2.55 -11.35 -30.68
CA THR A 568 2.84 -10.87 -32.04
C THR A 568 1.97 -11.50 -33.11
N ARG A 569 1.36 -12.65 -32.82
CA ARG A 569 0.40 -13.32 -33.70
C ARG A 569 -0.50 -14.24 -32.89
N GLY A 570 -1.77 -14.33 -33.27
CA GLY A 570 -2.75 -15.22 -32.62
C GLY A 570 -3.38 -14.60 -31.38
N ARG A 571 -4.00 -15.47 -30.56
CA ARG A 571 -4.74 -15.10 -29.35
C ARG A 571 -4.20 -15.93 -28.18
N ARG A 572 -3.69 -15.29 -27.14
CA ARG A 572 -3.26 -15.93 -25.89
C ARG A 572 -4.37 -15.85 -24.87
N CYS A 573 -4.81 -16.97 -24.31
CA CYS A 573 -5.80 -17.02 -23.24
C CYS A 573 -5.22 -17.70 -21.99
N ALA A 574 -5.51 -17.12 -20.83
CA ALA A 574 -5.11 -17.65 -19.53
C ALA A 574 -6.17 -17.31 -18.47
N LEU A 575 -6.27 -18.17 -17.47
CA LEU A 575 -6.97 -17.88 -16.23
C LEU A 575 -5.96 -17.30 -15.24
N ALA A 576 -6.16 -16.04 -14.85
CA ALA A 576 -5.39 -15.37 -13.82
C ALA A 576 -6.16 -15.45 -12.49
N LEU A 577 -5.51 -15.96 -11.45
CA LEU A 577 -6.08 -16.14 -10.13
C LEU A 577 -5.15 -15.53 -9.09
N TRP A 578 -5.74 -14.84 -8.13
CA TRP A 578 -5.02 -14.34 -6.97
C TRP A 578 -5.61 -14.95 -5.71
N HIS A 579 -4.73 -15.26 -4.78
CA HIS A 579 -5.05 -15.97 -3.56
C HIS A 579 -4.63 -15.16 -2.34
N THR A 580 -5.39 -15.32 -1.26
CA THR A 580 -5.16 -14.62 0.00
C THR A 580 -5.35 -15.56 1.17
N TRP A 581 -4.59 -15.32 2.23
CA TRP A 581 -4.82 -15.91 3.54
C TRP A 581 -5.87 -15.15 4.36
N ALA A 582 -6.24 -13.94 3.95
CA ALA A 582 -7.20 -13.08 4.65
C ALA A 582 -8.63 -13.43 4.21
N PRO A 583 -9.43 -14.13 5.03
CA PRO A 583 -10.78 -14.58 4.64
C PRO A 583 -11.73 -13.43 4.26
N GLU A 584 -11.52 -12.23 4.81
CA GLU A 584 -12.26 -11.01 4.49
C GLU A 584 -12.06 -10.53 3.04
N HIS A 585 -10.98 -10.97 2.38
CA HIS A 585 -10.66 -10.65 1.00
C HIS A 585 -10.99 -11.78 0.01
N ARG A 586 -11.81 -12.75 0.45
CA ARG A 586 -12.33 -13.82 -0.40
C ARG A 586 -13.24 -13.27 -1.52
N GLU A 587 -13.12 -13.85 -2.71
CA GLU A 587 -13.89 -13.49 -3.90
C GLU A 587 -15.40 -13.74 -3.69
N GLN A 588 -16.16 -12.68 -3.43
CA GLN A 588 -17.61 -12.74 -3.28
C GLN A 588 -18.29 -13.16 -4.59
N GLU A 589 -17.82 -12.65 -5.73
CA GLU A 589 -18.31 -13.01 -7.07
C GLU A 589 -18.28 -14.52 -7.34
N TRP A 590 -17.27 -15.23 -6.84
CA TRP A 590 -17.17 -16.68 -7.00
C TRP A 590 -18.28 -17.41 -6.23
N THR A 591 -18.57 -16.94 -5.01
CA THR A 591 -19.63 -17.52 -4.17
C THR A 591 -21.00 -17.29 -4.82
N GLU A 592 -21.26 -16.09 -5.30
CA GLU A 592 -22.49 -15.77 -6.05
C GLU A 592 -22.61 -16.58 -7.34
N ALA A 593 -21.53 -16.71 -8.10
CA ALA A 593 -21.49 -17.50 -9.33
C ALA A 593 -21.82 -18.98 -9.08
N LYS A 594 -21.31 -19.54 -7.98
CA LYS A 594 -21.60 -20.92 -7.57
C LYS A 594 -23.08 -21.10 -7.27
N GLU A 595 -23.70 -20.20 -6.51
CA GLU A 595 -25.13 -20.26 -6.22
C GLU A 595 -25.99 -20.09 -7.48
N LEU A 596 -25.59 -19.23 -8.41
CA LEU A 596 -26.30 -19.01 -9.68
C LEU A 596 -26.27 -20.22 -10.63
N LEU A 597 -25.25 -21.08 -10.50
CA LEU A 597 -25.04 -22.26 -11.35
C LEU A 597 -25.44 -23.58 -10.68
N LYS A 598 -25.94 -23.54 -9.44
CA LYS A 598 -26.62 -24.70 -8.85
C LYS A 598 -27.87 -25.00 -9.66
N GLU A 599 -28.02 -26.25 -10.08
CA GLU A 599 -29.29 -26.74 -10.58
C GLU A 599 -30.24 -26.91 -9.37
N PRO A 600 -31.55 -26.68 -9.53
CA PRO A 600 -32.51 -27.10 -8.53
C PRO A 600 -32.54 -28.63 -8.53
N GLU A 601 -31.71 -29.26 -7.70
CA GLU A 601 -31.84 -30.67 -7.38
C GLU A 601 -32.82 -30.78 -6.19
N GLU A 602 -33.92 -31.51 -6.44
CA GLU A 602 -34.78 -32.19 -5.46
C GLU A 602 -35.76 -31.34 -4.63
N GLU A 603 -36.75 -30.72 -5.29
CA GLU A 603 -38.11 -30.52 -4.69
C GLU A 603 -39.05 -31.70 -5.04
N GLU A 604 -38.57 -32.74 -5.76
CA GLU A 604 -39.38 -33.89 -6.18
C GLU A 604 -39.39 -35.07 -5.18
N GLU A 605 -38.59 -35.07 -4.11
CA GLU A 605 -38.64 -36.13 -3.07
C GLU A 605 -39.64 -35.86 -1.93
N GLU A 606 -40.19 -34.64 -1.79
CA GLU A 606 -41.22 -34.33 -0.78
C GLU A 606 -42.66 -34.50 -1.28
N GLU A 607 -42.90 -34.60 -2.60
CA GLU A 607 -44.27 -34.77 -3.15
C GLU A 607 -44.77 -36.22 -3.17
N GLU A 608 -43.90 -37.24 -3.04
CA GLU A 608 -44.32 -38.65 -3.02
C GLU A 608 -44.74 -39.16 -1.62
N GLU A 609 -44.45 -38.44 -0.52
CA GLU A 609 -44.87 -38.85 0.83
C GLU A 609 -46.23 -38.27 1.29
N GLU A 610 -46.80 -37.27 0.58
CA GLU A 610 -48.09 -36.66 0.96
C GLU A 610 -49.34 -37.29 0.30
N GLU A 611 -49.19 -38.23 -0.65
CA GLU A 611 -50.32 -38.92 -1.29
C GLU A 611 -50.84 -40.18 -0.55
N GLU A 612 -50.72 -40.28 0.77
CA GLU A 612 -51.52 -41.26 1.54
C GLU A 612 -52.10 -40.68 2.84
N THR A 613 -53.31 -40.10 2.79
CA THR A 613 -54.52 -40.53 3.56
C THR A 613 -55.65 -39.47 3.59
N PRO A 614 -56.95 -39.86 3.70
CA PRO A 614 -58.07 -38.96 3.39
C PRO A 614 -58.96 -38.53 4.59
N SER A 615 -59.57 -37.35 4.41
CA SER A 615 -60.93 -36.92 4.81
C SER A 615 -61.26 -36.42 6.24
N ARG A 616 -61.72 -35.15 6.35
CA ARG A 616 -63.08 -34.75 6.83
C ARG A 616 -63.31 -33.23 6.84
N ASP A 617 -64.39 -32.82 6.17
CA ASP A 617 -65.06 -31.49 6.06
C ASP A 617 -66.03 -31.22 7.26
N PRO A 618 -66.76 -30.06 7.40
CA PRO A 618 -66.41 -28.63 7.21
C PRO A 618 -67.09 -27.61 8.20
N SER A 619 -66.57 -26.35 8.24
CA SER A 619 -67.26 -25.01 8.41
C SER A 619 -68.05 -24.65 9.71
N PRO A 620 -68.48 -23.36 9.98
CA PRO A 620 -68.33 -22.07 9.24
C PRO A 620 -67.95 -20.78 10.07
N GLU A 621 -67.67 -19.68 9.34
CA GLU A 621 -67.60 -18.22 9.69
C GLU A 621 -68.95 -17.59 10.24
N PRO A 622 -69.20 -16.25 10.47
CA PRO A 622 -68.47 -14.94 10.24
C PRO A 622 -68.68 -13.92 11.44
N PRO A 623 -68.76 -12.54 11.34
CA PRO A 623 -68.46 -11.54 10.28
C PRO A 623 -67.71 -10.23 10.69
N SER A 624 -67.33 -9.50 9.63
CA SER A 624 -66.73 -8.14 9.50
C SER A 624 -67.62 -6.93 9.83
N ARG A 625 -67.03 -5.73 10.06
CA ARG A 625 -67.63 -4.40 9.78
C ARG A 625 -66.64 -3.26 9.41
N ARG A 626 -66.75 -2.82 8.14
CA ARG A 626 -66.62 -1.50 7.47
C ARG A 626 -65.90 -0.27 8.09
N LEU A 627 -64.90 0.21 7.32
CA LEU A 627 -64.71 1.53 6.66
C LEU A 627 -64.94 2.85 7.43
N GLN A 628 -63.92 3.74 7.42
CA GLN A 628 -64.00 5.07 6.81
C GLN A 628 -62.61 5.69 6.52
N ARG A 629 -62.56 6.52 5.49
CA ARG A 629 -61.39 7.05 4.76
C ARG A 629 -61.31 8.56 5.00
N VAL A 630 -60.12 9.11 5.25
CA VAL A 630 -59.82 10.54 5.03
C VAL A 630 -58.49 10.63 4.29
N GLN A 631 -58.52 11.34 3.16
CA GLN A 631 -57.36 11.68 2.34
C GLN A 631 -56.70 12.92 2.92
N ASP A 632 -55.37 13.01 2.83
CA ASP A 632 -54.75 14.26 2.37
C ASP A 632 -53.42 13.98 1.65
N ARG A 633 -53.26 14.64 0.51
CA ARG A 633 -52.10 14.60 -0.39
C ARG A 633 -51.20 15.79 -0.07
N VAL A 634 -49.91 15.56 0.12
CA VAL A 634 -48.85 16.48 -0.31
C VAL A 634 -47.73 15.64 -0.91
N GLY A 635 -47.30 15.97 -2.12
CA GLY A 635 -46.26 15.26 -2.85
C GLY A 635 -45.05 16.14 -3.19
N LYS A 636 -43.94 15.42 -3.46
CA LYS A 636 -42.72 15.72 -4.25
C LYS A 636 -41.42 15.53 -3.45
N PRO A 637 -40.27 15.23 -4.09
CA PRO A 637 -40.01 14.48 -5.34
C PRO A 637 -38.88 13.41 -5.15
N PRO A 638 -38.52 12.61 -6.17
CA PRO A 638 -37.52 11.54 -6.02
C PRO A 638 -36.10 12.11 -6.13
N ARG A 639 -35.20 11.67 -5.26
CA ARG A 639 -33.76 11.96 -5.39
C ARG A 639 -33.14 11.00 -6.40
N VAL A 640 -32.46 11.64 -7.35
CA VAL A 640 -31.60 11.11 -8.40
C VAL A 640 -30.49 10.28 -7.78
N ARG A 641 -30.24 9.13 -8.38
CA ARG A 641 -29.15 8.20 -8.07
C ARG A 641 -27.92 8.68 -8.84
N GLU A 642 -26.96 9.27 -8.15
CA GLU A 642 -25.63 9.52 -8.70
C GLU A 642 -24.83 8.20 -8.69
N GLU A 643 -24.30 7.89 -9.86
CA GLU A 643 -23.36 6.82 -10.12
C GLU A 643 -21.97 7.22 -9.60
N LEU A 644 -21.28 6.27 -8.96
CA LEU A 644 -19.82 6.22 -8.83
C LEU A 644 -19.32 4.81 -9.15
#